data_AF-C7PXE4-F1
#
_entry.id   AF-C7PXE4-F1
#
_cell.length_a   1.000
_cell.length_b   1.000
_cell.length_c   1.000
_cell.angle_alpha   90.00
_cell.angle_beta   90.00
_cell.angle_gamma   90.00
#
_symmetry.space_group_name_H-M   'P 1'
#
loop_
_entity.id
_entity.type
_entity.pdbx_description
1 polymer ?
#
loop_
_entity_poly.entity_id
_entity_poly.type
_entity_poly.pdbx_seq_one_letter_code
_entity_poly.pdbx_strand_id
1 'polypeptide(L)'
;MPNLSRRELGLLGMGALALGAFGADHAVTAAEADLVAYPARLAGRVAFLHVVAHPDDDLYFLNPDIADSVRTGGEVTTVVLTSAEAGGGASFAAARQHGLRSAYARMAGAEDDAPWRRSVLVTRGGEAELCELEADARVRLVFLDISMGSYTGSTPEDENHTPLAALFQGTLTTRPVLQPSETSITAGVYTRDQLVGTLTDLMDHFLPTVVRTMDPDPERRGIGPKERAWLTDSGVHTDNEDHTAAAWFTYAAYADHRARRGPSAVRLDSYVGYGNARWRHNLGGSSAREKLRLLGVYGWADRRKCGDPVGCGDRTVGGDAARPGWSQSTNLRHVGTTDWLRTGPDGRLRAFAVVGGHAVVWSETAPGSGKFSPGKAVNADQSTVSSLTPHLAVSVGLDRRAQLVGLRAATDPDRGTWTQEVVVSGERPDGSFTPWTALGAPTGAQTKDAHAVGCPTAIVDGRGMLHVFVRNADMTVSWRRRDLVTPGATWTDWRDIGGRRVRDGLTTALTPEGDIELHAVGRTLWTWRIGAGATGEPQRTHSALPPMGDPPTVHALQGGGALLAARAADTGVLTVLSRPSGGAWRPCAGKLGGQGGFGVVAIQPHGGGVFLAQRGRRGVVEVVWQAQVGTAGGVRRWLGGPGPILRPSLTVDAHGRVVAAAIGPEGALYTARINAGDVPRTLTWQSTALA
;
A
#
# COMPACT_ATOMS: atom_id res chain seq x y z
N MET A 1 -18.09 23.68 -51.63
CA MET A 1 -19.48 23.39 -51.18
C MET A 1 -20.17 22.64 -52.30
N PRO A 2 -21.11 21.70 -52.06
CA PRO A 2 -21.41 20.91 -50.84
C PRO A 2 -20.63 19.55 -50.84
N ASN A 3 -20.39 18.81 -49.75
CA ASN A 3 -21.29 18.07 -48.81
C ASN A 3 -22.11 16.96 -49.54
N LEU A 4 -22.34 15.73 -49.06
CA LEU A 4 -21.99 14.91 -47.87
C LEU A 4 -22.25 13.43 -48.29
N SER A 5 -21.77 12.32 -47.70
CA SER A 5 -20.91 12.01 -46.53
C SER A 5 -20.24 10.62 -46.74
N ARG A 6 -19.72 9.93 -45.69
CA ARG A 6 -19.42 8.49 -45.70
C ARG A 6 -19.80 7.80 -44.38
N ARG A 7 -20.98 7.18 -44.34
CA ARG A 7 -21.22 5.92 -43.61
C ARG A 7 -21.08 4.75 -44.60
N GLU A 8 -20.77 3.58 -44.08
CA GLU A 8 -20.93 2.26 -44.73
C GLU A 8 -20.09 1.95 -45.98
N LEU A 9 -18.88 1.45 -45.72
CA LEU A 9 -18.15 0.42 -46.48
C LEU A 9 -17.23 -0.26 -45.46
N GLY A 10 -17.16 -1.58 -45.31
CA GLY A 10 -17.66 -2.66 -46.15
C GLY A 10 -16.56 -3.72 -46.24
N LEU A 11 -16.75 -4.84 -45.54
CA LEU A 11 -15.78 -5.94 -45.35
C LEU A 11 -14.94 -6.30 -46.59
N LEU A 12 -13.62 -6.55 -46.40
CA LEU A 12 -12.97 -7.87 -46.56
C LEU A 12 -11.44 -7.75 -46.49
N GLY A 13 -10.79 -8.61 -45.69
CA GLY A 13 -9.34 -8.58 -45.48
C GLY A 13 -8.79 -9.56 -44.44
N MET A 14 -9.43 -10.72 -44.26
CA MET A 14 -8.77 -11.87 -43.62
C MET A 14 -7.79 -12.51 -44.62
N GLY A 15 -6.65 -13.06 -44.23
CA GLY A 15 -6.03 -13.11 -42.90
C GLY A 15 -4.81 -14.04 -42.94
N ALA A 16 -3.89 -13.92 -41.98
CA ALA A 16 -2.77 -14.84 -41.83
C ALA A 16 -2.41 -15.03 -40.34
N LEU A 17 -2.92 -16.13 -39.81
CA LEU A 17 -2.50 -16.86 -38.60
C LEU A 17 -1.29 -16.32 -37.81
N ALA A 18 -1.59 -15.84 -36.61
CA ALA A 18 -0.68 -15.91 -35.46
C ALA A 18 -1.44 -16.47 -34.24
N LEU A 19 -1.95 -17.70 -34.35
CA LEU A 19 -2.32 -18.50 -33.18
C LEU A 19 -1.03 -18.90 -32.44
N GLY A 20 -0.50 -17.97 -31.64
CA GLY A 20 0.43 -18.31 -30.58
C GLY A 20 -0.31 -19.15 -29.55
N ALA A 21 0.14 -20.39 -29.35
CA ALA A 21 -0.60 -21.38 -28.56
C ALA A 21 -0.80 -20.92 -27.11
N PHE A 22 -2.03 -20.51 -26.78
CA PHE A 22 -2.54 -20.56 -25.41
C PHE A 22 -2.73 -22.04 -25.04
N GLY A 23 -1.62 -22.71 -24.74
CA GLY A 23 -1.60 -24.08 -24.27
C GLY A 23 -2.41 -24.19 -22.98
N ALA A 24 -3.44 -25.02 -23.01
CA ALA A 24 -4.28 -25.29 -21.86
C ALA A 24 -3.50 -26.13 -20.83
N ASP A 25 -2.94 -25.47 -19.83
CA ASP A 25 -2.56 -26.05 -18.53
C ASP A 25 -3.32 -25.33 -17.40
N HIS A 26 -4.63 -25.17 -17.60
CA HIS A 26 -5.58 -24.72 -16.58
C HIS A 26 -6.02 -25.91 -15.70
N ALA A 27 -5.05 -26.52 -15.02
CA ALA A 27 -5.29 -27.59 -14.05
C ALA A 27 -4.32 -27.53 -12.86
N VAL A 28 -4.24 -26.37 -12.19
CA VAL A 28 -4.12 -26.46 -10.72
C VAL A 28 -5.47 -27.00 -10.27
N THR A 29 -5.53 -28.28 -9.94
CA THR A 29 -6.77 -28.90 -9.49
C THR A 29 -7.21 -28.20 -8.20
N ALA A 30 -8.51 -27.94 -8.06
CA ALA A 30 -9.05 -27.22 -6.89
C ALA A 30 -8.66 -27.91 -5.55
N ALA A 31 -8.37 -29.20 -5.59
CA ALA A 31 -7.94 -30.02 -4.45
C ALA A 31 -6.64 -29.55 -3.75
N GLU A 32 -5.71 -28.86 -4.41
CA GLU A 32 -4.51 -28.32 -3.75
C GLU A 32 -4.74 -26.93 -3.11
N ALA A 33 -5.86 -26.27 -3.39
CA ALA A 33 -6.14 -24.91 -2.93
C ALA A 33 -6.76 -24.83 -1.51
N ASP A 34 -7.26 -25.94 -0.97
CA ASP A 34 -8.16 -25.97 0.20
C ASP A 34 -7.49 -26.31 1.56
N LEU A 35 -6.15 -26.34 1.64
CA LEU A 35 -5.43 -26.64 2.89
C LEU A 35 -4.57 -25.47 3.42
N VAL A 36 -5.10 -24.24 3.33
CA VAL A 36 -4.66 -23.15 4.22
C VAL A 36 -5.53 -23.20 5.48
N ALA A 37 -4.95 -23.64 6.59
CA ALA A 37 -5.65 -23.69 7.88
C ALA A 37 -6.24 -22.30 8.22
N TYR A 38 -7.43 -22.31 8.85
CA TYR A 38 -8.14 -21.09 9.26
C TYR A 38 -7.20 -20.12 10.00
N PRO A 39 -7.36 -18.80 9.78
CA PRO A 39 -6.42 -17.81 10.30
C PRO A 39 -6.27 -17.96 11.81
N ALA A 40 -5.02 -17.86 12.28
CA ALA A 40 -4.76 -17.72 13.70
C ALA A 40 -5.58 -16.53 14.22
N ARG A 41 -6.41 -16.77 15.25
CA ARG A 41 -7.30 -15.74 15.82
C ARG A 41 -6.44 -14.53 16.22
N LEU A 42 -6.78 -13.36 15.67
CA LEU A 42 -6.09 -12.12 16.00
C LEU A 42 -6.23 -11.83 17.50
N ALA A 43 -5.20 -11.23 18.09
CA ALA A 43 -5.04 -11.13 19.54
C ALA A 43 -6.05 -10.19 20.22
N GLY A 44 -6.77 -9.36 19.46
CA GLY A 44 -7.75 -8.40 19.99
C GLY A 44 -8.83 -8.00 18.98
N ARG A 45 -9.64 -7.00 19.35
CA ARG A 45 -10.60 -6.35 18.46
C ARG A 45 -9.84 -5.72 17.28
N VAL A 46 -10.38 -5.85 16.08
CA VAL A 46 -9.84 -5.22 14.87
C VAL A 46 -10.93 -4.38 14.25
N ALA A 47 -10.62 -3.11 14.03
CA ALA A 47 -11.52 -2.12 13.49
C ALA A 47 -10.82 -1.33 12.39
N PHE A 48 -11.48 -1.23 11.25
CA PHE A 48 -11.00 -0.59 10.04
C PHE A 48 -11.82 0.66 9.79
N LEU A 49 -11.15 1.81 9.72
CA LEU A 49 -11.73 3.04 9.19
C LEU A 49 -11.13 3.31 7.82
N HIS A 50 -11.96 3.60 6.82
CA HIS A 50 -11.52 3.98 5.48
C HIS A 50 -12.03 5.39 5.21
N VAL A 51 -11.20 6.28 4.70
CA VAL A 51 -11.59 7.64 4.37
C VAL A 51 -11.23 7.90 2.91
N VAL A 52 -12.25 8.10 2.09
CA VAL A 52 -12.15 8.25 0.63
C VAL A 52 -12.93 9.48 0.15
N ALA A 53 -12.57 10.02 -1.01
CA ALA A 53 -13.22 11.23 -1.53
C ALA A 53 -14.60 10.91 -2.13
N HIS A 54 -14.68 9.84 -2.92
CA HIS A 54 -15.86 9.45 -3.69
C HIS A 54 -16.32 8.02 -3.36
N PRO A 55 -17.61 7.68 -3.58
CA PRO A 55 -18.17 6.36 -3.30
C PRO A 55 -17.52 5.18 -4.04
N ASP A 56 -16.74 5.39 -5.10
CA ASP A 56 -16.12 4.34 -5.91
C ASP A 56 -14.62 4.13 -5.64
N ASP A 57 -13.97 5.09 -4.99
CA ASP A 57 -12.53 5.08 -4.68
C ASP A 57 -12.09 3.81 -3.94
N ASP A 58 -12.91 3.38 -2.98
CA ASP A 58 -12.59 2.27 -2.10
C ASP A 58 -12.73 0.92 -2.86
N LEU A 59 -13.68 0.83 -3.78
CA LEU A 59 -13.87 -0.25 -4.75
C LEU A 59 -12.75 -0.26 -5.81
N TYR A 60 -12.26 0.90 -6.26
CA TYR A 60 -11.22 1.02 -7.30
C TYR A 60 -9.78 0.90 -6.77
N PHE A 61 -9.48 1.36 -5.56
CA PHE A 61 -8.09 1.56 -5.13
C PHE A 61 -7.71 0.79 -3.86
N LEU A 62 -8.58 0.77 -2.85
CA LEU A 62 -8.33 0.08 -1.59
C LEU A 62 -8.62 -1.43 -1.68
N ASN A 63 -9.60 -1.83 -2.51
CA ASN A 63 -9.91 -3.26 -2.71
C ASN A 63 -8.75 -4.03 -3.39
N PRO A 64 -8.44 -5.26 -2.94
CA PRO A 64 -9.30 -6.16 -2.16
C PRO A 64 -9.16 -6.03 -0.62
N ASP A 65 -8.43 -5.06 -0.08
CA ASP A 65 -8.19 -4.99 1.37
C ASP A 65 -9.45 -4.75 2.21
N ILE A 66 -10.47 -4.15 1.60
CA ILE A 66 -11.80 -3.94 2.20
C ILE A 66 -12.58 -5.25 2.23
N ALA A 67 -12.72 -5.93 1.08
CA ALA A 67 -13.33 -7.26 1.01
C ALA A 67 -12.61 -8.28 1.93
N ASP A 68 -11.29 -8.16 2.10
CA ASP A 68 -10.51 -8.95 3.04
C ASP A 68 -10.81 -8.58 4.51
N SER A 69 -10.92 -7.28 4.84
CA SER A 69 -11.33 -6.81 6.17
C SER A 69 -12.75 -7.27 6.56
N VAL A 70 -13.73 -7.19 5.65
CA VAL A 70 -15.10 -7.68 5.88
C VAL A 70 -15.09 -9.20 6.09
N ARG A 71 -14.44 -9.95 5.20
CA ARG A 71 -14.40 -11.43 5.24
C ARG A 71 -13.67 -12.00 6.47
N THR A 72 -12.70 -11.27 7.01
CA THR A 72 -11.99 -11.64 8.25
C THR A 72 -12.79 -11.32 9.52
N GLY A 73 -13.95 -10.66 9.38
CA GLY A 73 -14.88 -10.39 10.48
C GLY A 73 -14.48 -9.24 11.39
N GLY A 74 -13.56 -8.38 10.94
CA GLY A 74 -13.28 -7.11 11.60
C GLY A 74 -14.45 -6.13 11.45
N GLU A 75 -14.49 -5.11 12.30
CA GLU A 75 -15.40 -3.97 12.09
C GLU A 75 -14.87 -3.12 10.93
N VAL A 76 -15.75 -2.72 10.01
CA VAL A 76 -15.39 -1.96 8.80
C VAL A 76 -16.33 -0.77 8.69
N THR A 77 -15.77 0.43 8.80
CA THR A 77 -16.45 1.69 8.54
C THR A 77 -15.76 2.42 7.40
N THR A 78 -16.50 2.77 6.35
CA THR A 78 -15.98 3.60 5.25
C THR A 78 -16.68 4.96 5.25
N VAL A 79 -15.89 6.02 5.42
CA VAL A 79 -16.29 7.42 5.36
C VAL A 79 -16.04 7.94 3.95
N VAL A 80 -17.10 8.43 3.30
CA VAL A 80 -17.05 9.10 2.01
C VAL A 80 -17.21 10.61 2.25
N LEU A 81 -16.23 11.39 1.80
CA LEU A 81 -16.19 12.82 2.08
C LEU A 81 -17.17 13.63 1.22
N THR A 82 -17.22 13.36 -0.09
CA THR A 82 -18.04 14.15 -1.01
C THR A 82 -19.37 13.48 -1.35
N SER A 83 -20.37 14.27 -1.72
CA SER A 83 -21.61 13.75 -2.33
C SER A 83 -21.41 13.18 -3.72
N ALA A 84 -20.23 13.42 -4.32
CA ALA A 84 -19.80 12.88 -5.59
C ALA A 84 -20.79 13.09 -6.75
N GLU A 85 -21.45 14.27 -6.74
CA GLU A 85 -22.62 14.57 -7.55
C GLU A 85 -22.31 14.82 -9.03
N ALA A 86 -21.06 15.17 -9.38
CA ALA A 86 -20.54 15.28 -10.75
C ALA A 86 -21.50 15.96 -11.77
N GLY A 87 -22.15 17.06 -11.37
CA GLY A 87 -23.15 17.77 -12.18
C GLY A 87 -24.54 17.10 -12.29
N GLY A 88 -24.71 15.86 -11.84
CA GLY A 88 -25.98 15.12 -11.76
C GLY A 88 -26.82 15.40 -10.50
N GLY A 89 -26.28 16.18 -9.55
CA GLY A 89 -26.98 16.66 -8.35
C GLY A 89 -27.37 15.58 -7.33
N ALA A 90 -28.24 15.95 -6.38
CA ALA A 90 -28.64 15.14 -5.23
C ALA A 90 -29.20 13.75 -5.61
N SER A 91 -29.93 13.66 -6.72
CA SER A 91 -30.45 12.41 -7.27
C SER A 91 -29.34 11.45 -7.70
N PHE A 92 -28.28 11.97 -8.36
CA PHE A 92 -27.16 11.12 -8.76
C PHE A 92 -26.33 10.68 -7.55
N ALA A 93 -26.11 11.58 -6.58
CA ALA A 93 -25.46 11.25 -5.31
C ALA A 93 -26.19 10.10 -4.58
N ALA A 94 -27.51 10.17 -4.43
CA ALA A 94 -28.30 9.11 -3.79
C ALA A 94 -28.18 7.75 -4.51
N ALA A 95 -28.21 7.75 -5.84
CA ALA A 95 -28.00 6.55 -6.65
C ALA A 95 -26.60 5.93 -6.40
N ARG A 96 -25.55 6.74 -6.31
CA ARG A 96 -24.17 6.27 -5.99
C ARG A 96 -24.08 5.69 -4.58
N GLN A 97 -24.67 6.35 -3.59
CA GLN A 97 -24.74 5.85 -2.21
C GLN A 97 -25.46 4.49 -2.13
N HIS A 98 -26.56 4.32 -2.87
CA HIS A 98 -27.27 3.04 -2.99
C HIS A 98 -26.35 1.97 -3.61
N GLY A 99 -25.70 2.27 -4.74
CA GLY A 99 -24.76 1.34 -5.38
C GLY A 99 -23.63 0.88 -4.45
N LEU A 100 -23.12 1.79 -3.61
CA LEU A 100 -22.09 1.46 -2.61
C LEU A 100 -22.64 0.56 -1.50
N ARG A 101 -23.83 0.86 -0.96
CA ARG A 101 -24.55 -0.01 -0.01
C ARG A 101 -24.73 -1.43 -0.60
N SER A 102 -25.14 -1.55 -1.86
CA SER A 102 -25.26 -2.85 -2.54
C SER A 102 -23.92 -3.57 -2.69
N ALA A 103 -22.85 -2.88 -3.07
CA ALA A 103 -21.51 -3.49 -3.18
C ALA A 103 -20.99 -3.98 -1.82
N TYR A 104 -21.26 -3.24 -0.74
CA TYR A 104 -20.89 -3.63 0.63
C TYR A 104 -21.71 -4.81 1.16
N ALA A 105 -23.02 -4.83 0.92
CA ALA A 105 -23.86 -5.99 1.23
C ALA A 105 -23.32 -7.25 0.54
N ARG A 106 -22.94 -7.13 -0.75
CA ARG A 106 -22.31 -8.24 -1.49
C ARG A 106 -20.94 -8.65 -0.94
N MET A 107 -20.13 -7.72 -0.40
CA MET A 107 -18.87 -8.07 0.28
C MET A 107 -19.10 -8.83 1.59
N ALA A 108 -20.17 -8.50 2.32
CA ALA A 108 -20.61 -9.20 3.52
C ALA A 108 -21.28 -10.57 3.23
N GLY A 109 -21.59 -10.86 1.96
CA GLY A 109 -22.27 -12.10 1.56
C GLY A 109 -23.80 -12.03 1.65
N ALA A 110 -24.37 -10.84 1.84
CA ALA A 110 -25.79 -10.57 1.75
C ALA A 110 -26.22 -10.30 0.29
N GLU A 111 -27.53 -10.24 0.06
CA GLU A 111 -28.12 -9.80 -1.21
C GLU A 111 -27.89 -8.29 -1.44
N ASP A 112 -27.90 -7.86 -2.70
CA ASP A 112 -27.53 -6.48 -3.04
C ASP A 112 -28.55 -5.43 -2.56
N ASP A 113 -29.79 -5.82 -2.27
CA ASP A 113 -30.88 -5.00 -1.74
C ASP A 113 -31.09 -5.20 -0.23
N ALA A 114 -30.15 -5.85 0.46
CA ALA A 114 -30.21 -6.06 1.90
C ALA A 114 -30.37 -4.73 2.65
N PRO A 115 -31.24 -4.66 3.67
CA PRO A 115 -31.59 -3.41 4.35
C PRO A 115 -30.43 -2.85 5.18
N TRP A 116 -30.43 -1.51 5.30
CA TRP A 116 -29.47 -0.74 6.07
C TRP A 116 -30.21 0.16 7.06
N ARG A 117 -29.82 0.08 8.34
CA ARG A 117 -30.25 1.05 9.35
C ARG A 117 -29.52 2.37 9.09
N ARG A 118 -30.28 3.45 8.88
CA ARG A 118 -29.75 4.82 8.67
C ARG A 118 -29.96 5.64 9.94
N SER A 119 -28.97 6.45 10.30
CA SER A 119 -29.02 7.37 11.44
C SER A 119 -28.07 8.55 11.23
N VAL A 120 -28.25 9.62 12.02
CA VAL A 120 -27.35 10.78 12.01
C VAL A 120 -26.33 10.66 13.14
N LEU A 121 -25.04 10.79 12.79
CA LEU A 121 -23.97 11.05 13.74
C LEU A 121 -23.72 12.56 13.79
N VAL A 122 -23.90 13.15 14.96
CA VAL A 122 -23.52 14.55 15.23
C VAL A 122 -22.07 14.58 15.68
N THR A 123 -21.24 15.36 14.99
CA THR A 123 -19.84 15.62 15.34
C THR A 123 -19.63 17.10 15.67
N ARG A 124 -18.44 17.47 16.15
CA ARG A 124 -18.09 18.89 16.37
C ARG A 124 -18.06 19.74 15.10
N GLY A 125 -17.96 19.11 13.93
CA GLY A 125 -17.86 19.81 12.64
C GLY A 125 -19.17 19.87 11.86
N GLY A 126 -20.06 18.90 12.05
CA GLY A 126 -21.32 18.80 11.32
C GLY A 126 -22.00 17.44 11.53
N GLU A 127 -23.07 17.22 10.78
CA GLU A 127 -23.79 15.95 10.73
C GLU A 127 -23.20 15.02 9.65
N ALA A 128 -23.28 13.72 9.90
CA ALA A 128 -22.88 12.66 8.99
C ALA A 128 -23.95 11.55 8.97
N GLU A 129 -24.32 11.03 7.80
CA GLU A 129 -25.25 9.90 7.72
C GLU A 129 -24.49 8.59 7.95
N LEU A 130 -24.80 7.89 9.04
CA LEU A 130 -24.35 6.53 9.31
C LEU A 130 -25.35 5.52 8.74
N CYS A 131 -24.88 4.67 7.83
CA CYS A 131 -25.57 3.48 7.36
C CYS A 131 -24.91 2.23 7.98
N GLU A 132 -25.66 1.41 8.69
CA GLU A 132 -25.22 0.10 9.21
C GLU A 132 -25.98 -1.05 8.54
N LEU A 133 -25.28 -2.03 7.97
CA LEU A 133 -25.91 -3.17 7.30
C LEU A 133 -26.65 -4.03 8.32
N GLU A 134 -27.94 -4.32 8.12
CA GLU A 134 -28.71 -5.11 9.10
C GLU A 134 -28.28 -6.58 9.16
N ALA A 135 -27.82 -7.13 8.03
CA ALA A 135 -27.29 -8.49 7.94
C ALA A 135 -25.94 -8.66 8.67
N ASP A 136 -25.15 -7.58 8.83
CA ASP A 136 -23.92 -7.57 9.61
C ASP A 136 -23.58 -6.14 10.07
N ALA A 137 -24.01 -5.77 11.27
CA ALA A 137 -23.83 -4.42 11.84
C ALA A 137 -22.36 -4.04 12.13
N ARG A 138 -21.38 -4.90 11.83
CA ARG A 138 -19.96 -4.55 11.78
C ARG A 138 -19.59 -3.79 10.50
N VAL A 139 -20.43 -3.87 9.46
CA VAL A 139 -20.21 -3.28 8.15
C VAL A 139 -21.00 -1.97 8.05
N ARG A 140 -20.28 -0.86 7.91
CA ARG A 140 -20.81 0.50 8.05
C ARG A 140 -20.30 1.43 6.95
N LEU A 141 -21.16 2.32 6.50
CA LEU A 141 -20.82 3.45 5.62
C LEU A 141 -21.19 4.76 6.32
N VAL A 142 -20.37 5.79 6.13
CA VAL A 142 -20.62 7.14 6.65
C VAL A 142 -20.52 8.13 5.49
N PHE A 143 -21.56 8.90 5.25
CA PHE A 143 -21.58 9.92 4.19
C PHE A 143 -21.57 11.32 4.81
N LEU A 144 -20.63 12.16 4.39
CA LEU A 144 -20.57 13.59 4.77
C LEU A 144 -21.22 14.51 3.74
N ASP A 145 -21.47 13.99 2.53
CA ASP A 145 -22.15 14.65 1.41
C ASP A 145 -21.67 16.08 1.08
N ILE A 146 -20.36 16.32 1.23
CA ILE A 146 -19.75 17.61 0.87
C ILE A 146 -19.83 17.78 -0.64
N SER A 147 -20.45 18.86 -1.13
CA SER A 147 -20.58 19.11 -2.56
C SER A 147 -19.21 19.22 -3.22
N MET A 148 -19.04 18.55 -4.37
CA MET A 148 -17.92 18.76 -5.28
C MET A 148 -17.94 20.16 -5.91
N GLY A 149 -19.08 20.85 -5.89
CA GLY A 149 -19.26 22.21 -6.40
C GLY A 149 -19.47 22.26 -7.91
N SER A 150 -19.89 21.16 -8.54
CA SER A 150 -20.22 21.09 -9.96
C SER A 150 -21.72 21.38 -10.16
N TYR A 151 -22.07 22.62 -10.49
CA TYR A 151 -23.46 23.05 -10.64
C TYR A 151 -23.78 23.68 -12.00
N THR A 152 -24.39 22.88 -12.86
CA THR A 152 -25.53 23.23 -13.75
C THR A 152 -25.46 24.47 -14.65
N GLY A 153 -24.29 25.07 -14.86
CA GLY A 153 -24.09 26.20 -15.78
C GLY A 153 -24.30 25.77 -17.24
N SER A 154 -25.09 26.52 -18.00
CA SER A 154 -25.35 26.27 -19.42
C SER A 154 -24.24 26.78 -20.36
N THR A 155 -23.05 27.03 -19.81
CA THR A 155 -21.93 27.74 -20.45
C THR A 155 -20.59 27.16 -19.98
N PRO A 156 -19.63 26.86 -20.88
CA PRO A 156 -18.34 26.25 -20.50
C PRO A 156 -17.43 27.09 -19.58
N GLU A 157 -17.79 28.34 -19.32
CA GLU A 157 -17.02 29.26 -18.46
C GLU A 157 -17.45 29.17 -16.98
N ASP A 158 -18.60 28.54 -16.69
CA ASP A 158 -19.09 28.28 -15.33
C ASP A 158 -18.64 26.91 -14.77
N GLU A 159 -17.84 26.14 -15.52
CA GLU A 159 -17.40 24.76 -15.20
C GLU A 159 -16.28 24.68 -14.13
N ASN A 160 -16.13 25.69 -13.27
CA ASN A 160 -15.05 25.74 -12.27
C ASN A 160 -15.30 24.80 -11.08
N HIS A 161 -15.04 23.51 -11.28
CA HIS A 161 -14.80 22.56 -10.19
C HIS A 161 -13.73 23.14 -9.26
N THR A 162 -14.08 23.30 -7.99
CA THR A 162 -13.17 23.79 -6.95
C THR A 162 -12.90 22.62 -6.02
N PRO A 163 -11.76 21.93 -6.10
CA PRO A 163 -11.55 20.69 -5.37
C PRO A 163 -11.52 20.88 -3.85
N LEU A 164 -11.76 19.80 -3.11
CA LEU A 164 -11.63 19.72 -1.65
C LEU A 164 -10.23 20.12 -1.16
N ALA A 165 -9.22 20.03 -2.03
CA ALA A 165 -7.87 20.56 -1.80
C ALA A 165 -7.87 22.07 -1.49
N ALA A 166 -8.76 22.85 -2.12
CA ALA A 166 -8.91 24.28 -1.86
C ALA A 166 -9.42 24.57 -0.44
N LEU A 167 -10.32 23.72 0.08
CA LEU A 167 -10.77 23.78 1.47
C LEU A 167 -9.62 23.45 2.43
N PHE A 168 -8.80 22.44 2.12
CA PHE A 168 -7.63 22.10 2.95
C PHE A 168 -6.55 23.19 2.94
N GLN A 169 -6.40 23.90 1.83
CA GLN A 169 -5.42 24.98 1.65
C GLN A 169 -5.91 26.34 2.15
N GLY A 170 -7.19 26.46 2.55
CA GLY A 170 -7.79 27.73 2.97
C GLY A 170 -8.03 28.74 1.85
N THR A 171 -7.83 28.36 0.58
CA THR A 171 -8.22 29.18 -0.58
C THR A 171 -9.73 29.18 -0.79
N LEU A 172 -10.43 28.18 -0.26
CA LEU A 172 -11.87 28.15 -0.07
C LEU A 172 -12.19 28.08 1.43
N THR A 173 -13.04 28.98 1.94
CA THR A 173 -13.37 29.05 3.37
C THR A 173 -14.36 27.97 3.81
N THR A 174 -15.38 27.69 2.99
CA THR A 174 -16.47 26.76 3.30
C THR A 174 -16.91 25.97 2.07
N ARG A 175 -17.43 24.76 2.29
CA ARG A 175 -18.08 23.91 1.29
C ARG A 175 -19.50 23.56 1.74
N PRO A 176 -20.53 23.68 0.89
CA PRO A 176 -21.88 23.26 1.25
C PRO A 176 -22.02 21.74 1.31
N VAL A 177 -22.89 21.27 2.19
CA VAL A 177 -23.37 19.89 2.24
C VAL A 177 -24.57 19.77 1.29
N LEU A 178 -24.49 18.82 0.36
CA LEU A 178 -25.62 18.43 -0.48
C LEU A 178 -26.57 17.55 0.34
N GLN A 179 -27.85 17.55 -0.01
CA GLN A 179 -28.83 16.63 0.57
C GLN A 179 -29.31 15.62 -0.48
N PRO A 180 -28.62 14.47 -0.63
CA PRO A 180 -29.12 13.35 -1.44
C PRO A 180 -30.53 12.92 -1.03
N SER A 181 -31.29 12.38 -1.99
CA SER A 181 -32.63 11.86 -1.72
C SER A 181 -32.65 10.90 -0.53
N GLU A 182 -33.63 11.06 0.35
CA GLU A 182 -33.81 10.29 1.59
C GLU A 182 -32.71 10.44 2.65
N THR A 183 -31.71 11.33 2.48
CA THR A 183 -30.72 11.56 3.55
C THR A 183 -31.37 12.13 4.81
N SER A 184 -30.88 11.70 5.97
CA SER A 184 -31.37 12.21 7.27
C SER A 184 -30.60 13.43 7.79
N ILE A 185 -29.52 13.85 7.12
CA ILE A 185 -28.70 15.02 7.53
C ILE A 185 -29.32 16.35 7.06
N THR A 186 -29.12 17.38 7.87
CA THR A 186 -29.53 18.75 7.58
C THR A 186 -28.56 19.46 6.62
N ALA A 187 -29.06 20.47 5.92
CA ALA A 187 -28.21 21.33 5.09
C ALA A 187 -27.22 22.12 5.97
N GLY A 188 -25.96 22.14 5.57
CA GLY A 188 -24.89 22.78 6.34
C GLY A 188 -23.70 23.16 5.47
N VAL A 189 -22.61 23.56 6.12
CA VAL A 189 -21.32 23.81 5.48
C VAL A 189 -20.18 23.21 6.32
N TYR A 190 -19.11 22.81 5.64
CA TYR A 190 -17.85 22.44 6.26
C TYR A 190 -16.79 23.51 5.98
N THR A 191 -16.20 24.07 7.02
CA THR A 191 -14.83 24.63 6.97
C THR A 191 -13.81 23.49 7.02
N ARG A 192 -12.55 23.84 6.78
CA ARG A 192 -11.40 22.96 7.01
C ARG A 192 -11.40 22.34 8.42
N ASP A 193 -11.48 23.17 9.45
CA ASP A 193 -11.36 22.73 10.85
C ASP A 193 -12.58 21.89 11.28
N GLN A 194 -13.76 22.19 10.74
CA GLN A 194 -14.95 21.35 10.91
C GLN A 194 -14.72 19.96 10.30
N LEU A 195 -14.15 19.85 9.09
CA LEU A 195 -13.91 18.55 8.46
C LEU A 195 -12.82 17.74 9.21
N VAL A 196 -11.72 18.38 9.61
CA VAL A 196 -10.70 17.74 10.48
C VAL A 196 -11.36 17.25 11.78
N GLY A 197 -12.14 18.11 12.45
CA GLY A 197 -12.85 17.78 13.68
C GLY A 197 -13.85 16.64 13.55
N THR A 198 -14.54 16.55 12.41
CA THR A 198 -15.51 15.50 12.08
C THR A 198 -14.82 14.15 11.95
N LEU A 199 -13.77 14.06 11.12
CA LEU A 199 -12.99 12.84 10.97
C LEU A 199 -12.31 12.42 12.29
N THR A 200 -11.90 13.40 13.08
CA THR A 200 -11.32 13.22 14.42
C THR A 200 -12.32 12.61 15.42
N ASP A 201 -13.59 13.04 15.38
CA ASP A 201 -14.67 12.45 16.16
C ASP A 201 -15.06 11.05 15.66
N LEU A 202 -15.09 10.82 14.34
CA LEU A 202 -15.35 9.49 13.78
C LEU A 202 -14.25 8.48 14.17
N MET A 203 -12.98 8.89 14.19
CA MET A 203 -11.88 8.05 14.71
C MET A 203 -12.06 7.73 16.20
N ASP A 204 -12.54 8.67 17.01
CA ASP A 204 -12.84 8.42 18.43
C ASP A 204 -14.06 7.55 18.68
N HIS A 205 -15.06 7.65 17.81
CA HIS A 205 -16.30 6.88 17.89
C HIS A 205 -16.07 5.42 17.52
N PHE A 206 -15.42 5.16 16.37
CA PHE A 206 -15.18 3.80 15.88
C PHE A 206 -13.94 3.13 16.48
N LEU A 207 -13.01 3.89 17.06
CA LEU A 207 -11.75 3.39 17.65
C LEU A 207 -11.03 2.41 16.71
N PRO A 208 -10.63 2.83 15.49
CA PRO A 208 -9.99 1.96 14.52
C PRO A 208 -8.63 1.48 15.03
N THR A 209 -8.24 0.26 14.65
CA THR A 209 -6.86 -0.21 14.74
C THR A 209 -6.10 0.04 13.43
N VAL A 210 -6.81 0.19 12.32
CA VAL A 210 -6.25 0.62 11.02
C VAL A 210 -7.14 1.69 10.41
N VAL A 211 -6.53 2.82 10.06
CA VAL A 211 -7.08 3.84 9.16
C VAL A 211 -6.48 3.61 7.77
N ARG A 212 -7.31 3.65 6.72
CA ARG A 212 -6.88 3.65 5.31
C ARG A 212 -7.36 4.91 4.61
N THR A 213 -6.54 5.45 3.71
CA THR A 213 -6.92 6.61 2.90
C THR A 213 -6.24 6.60 1.53
N MET A 214 -6.46 7.66 0.76
CA MET A 214 -5.96 7.89 -0.60
C MET A 214 -4.47 8.31 -0.61
N ASP A 215 -3.93 8.67 -1.77
CA ASP A 215 -2.52 9.08 -1.94
C ASP A 215 -2.32 10.57 -1.56
N PRO A 216 -1.52 10.90 -0.52
CA PRO A 216 -1.23 12.29 -0.16
C PRO A 216 -0.17 12.97 -1.05
N ASP A 217 0.50 12.24 -1.95
CA ASP A 217 1.60 12.74 -2.82
C ASP A 217 1.58 12.10 -4.24
N PRO A 218 0.46 12.13 -4.98
CA PRO A 218 0.36 11.44 -6.28
C PRO A 218 1.44 11.87 -7.29
N GLU A 219 1.92 10.94 -8.10
CA GLU A 219 3.05 11.15 -9.01
C GLU A 219 2.85 12.39 -9.92
N ARG A 220 3.91 13.16 -10.14
CA ARG A 220 3.90 14.38 -10.96
C ARG A 220 4.41 14.08 -12.37
N ARG A 221 3.54 13.68 -13.31
CA ARG A 221 3.99 13.48 -14.71
C ARG A 221 2.91 13.56 -15.78
N GLY A 222 3.13 14.47 -16.74
CA GLY A 222 2.83 14.26 -18.17
C GLY A 222 1.46 13.65 -18.47
N ILE A 223 0.42 14.37 -18.09
CA ILE A 223 -0.98 14.05 -18.40
C ILE A 223 -1.26 14.52 -19.83
N GLY A 224 -1.64 13.60 -20.71
CA GLY A 224 -2.06 13.93 -22.06
C GLY A 224 -3.38 14.73 -22.04
N PRO A 225 -3.69 15.56 -23.06
CA PRO A 225 -4.92 16.36 -23.07
C PRO A 225 -6.21 15.56 -22.86
N LYS A 226 -6.25 14.30 -23.32
CA LYS A 226 -7.38 13.36 -23.12
C LYS A 226 -7.51 12.82 -21.70
N GLU A 227 -6.42 12.76 -20.95
CA GLU A 227 -6.38 12.29 -19.56
C GLU A 227 -6.74 13.43 -18.59
N ARG A 228 -6.44 14.69 -18.96
CA ARG A 228 -6.66 15.86 -18.10
C ARG A 228 -8.12 16.06 -17.71
N ALA A 229 -9.05 15.79 -18.61
CA ALA A 229 -10.49 16.00 -18.43
C ALA A 229 -11.15 15.17 -17.29
N TRP A 230 -10.44 14.20 -16.70
CA TRP A 230 -11.00 13.32 -15.65
C TRP A 230 -10.01 12.99 -14.51
N LEU A 231 -8.74 13.41 -14.61
CA LEU A 231 -7.70 13.08 -13.62
C LEU A 231 -7.37 14.22 -12.67
N THR A 232 -7.25 15.46 -13.13
CA THR A 232 -6.86 16.63 -12.33
C THR A 232 -7.23 17.93 -13.03
N ASP A 233 -7.70 18.90 -12.25
CA ASP A 233 -7.94 20.27 -12.71
C ASP A 233 -6.61 20.97 -13.05
N SER A 234 -5.56 20.77 -12.24
CA SER A 234 -4.22 21.34 -12.47
C SER A 234 -3.46 20.73 -13.66
N GLY A 235 -3.79 19.51 -14.08
CA GLY A 235 -3.05 18.78 -15.11
C GLY A 235 -1.64 18.31 -14.70
N VAL A 236 -1.27 18.40 -13.42
CA VAL A 236 0.09 18.13 -12.90
C VAL A 236 0.25 16.72 -12.33
N HIS A 237 -0.73 16.26 -11.55
CA HIS A 237 -0.67 15.02 -10.76
C HIS A 237 -1.43 13.84 -11.41
N THR A 238 -1.00 12.61 -11.18
CA THR A 238 -1.63 11.42 -11.79
C THR A 238 -2.91 10.94 -11.09
N ASP A 239 -3.51 11.74 -10.22
CA ASP A 239 -4.61 11.34 -9.34
C ASP A 239 -5.49 12.55 -8.98
N ASN A 240 -6.75 12.32 -8.61
CA ASN A 240 -7.70 13.40 -8.34
C ASN A 240 -7.25 14.27 -7.15
N GLU A 241 -7.52 15.57 -7.24
CA GLU A 241 -7.17 16.53 -6.20
C GLU A 241 -8.02 16.32 -4.93
N ASP A 242 -9.25 15.82 -5.06
CA ASP A 242 -10.08 15.39 -3.93
C ASP A 242 -9.54 14.13 -3.25
N HIS A 243 -8.94 13.18 -3.99
CA HIS A 243 -8.26 12.02 -3.41
C HIS A 243 -7.10 12.50 -2.52
N THR A 244 -6.30 13.42 -3.06
CA THR A 244 -5.16 14.00 -2.35
C THR A 244 -5.61 14.75 -1.09
N ALA A 245 -6.67 15.54 -1.19
CA ALA A 245 -7.27 16.25 -0.06
C ALA A 245 -7.84 15.29 1.00
N ALA A 246 -8.51 14.20 0.60
CA ALA A 246 -9.03 13.19 1.52
C ALA A 246 -7.90 12.56 2.36
N ALA A 247 -6.74 12.31 1.74
CA ALA A 247 -5.55 11.88 2.46
C ALA A 247 -5.06 12.95 3.45
N TRP A 248 -4.92 14.22 3.04
CA TRP A 248 -4.47 15.30 3.92
C TRP A 248 -5.41 15.54 5.11
N PHE A 249 -6.73 15.59 4.89
CA PHE A 249 -7.72 15.67 5.96
C PHE A 249 -7.65 14.47 6.91
N THR A 250 -7.41 13.26 6.40
CA THR A 250 -7.23 12.06 7.22
C THR A 250 -5.95 12.13 8.05
N TYR A 251 -4.83 12.58 7.49
CA TYR A 251 -3.57 12.74 8.22
C TYR A 251 -3.68 13.78 9.35
N ALA A 252 -4.35 14.90 9.10
CA ALA A 252 -4.62 15.91 10.13
C ALA A 252 -5.52 15.36 11.26
N ALA A 253 -6.63 14.69 10.91
CA ALA A 253 -7.52 14.09 11.91
C ALA A 253 -6.86 12.95 12.70
N TYR A 254 -5.99 12.17 12.06
CA TYR A 254 -5.20 11.12 12.69
C TYR A 254 -4.16 11.69 13.67
N ALA A 255 -3.56 12.82 13.34
CA ALA A 255 -2.68 13.58 14.23
C ALA A 255 -3.44 14.04 15.50
N ASP A 256 -4.61 14.67 15.33
CA ASP A 256 -5.47 15.12 16.44
C ASP A 256 -6.02 13.97 17.28
N HIS A 257 -6.36 12.83 16.68
CA HIS A 257 -6.76 11.62 17.40
C HIS A 257 -5.62 11.07 18.27
N ARG A 258 -4.40 10.95 17.73
CA ARG A 258 -3.21 10.55 18.49
C ARG A 258 -2.90 11.52 19.63
N ALA A 259 -2.94 12.83 19.37
CA ALA A 259 -2.65 13.84 20.39
C ALA A 259 -3.59 13.74 21.61
N ARG A 260 -4.86 13.34 21.41
CA ARG A 260 -5.88 13.28 22.48
C ARG A 260 -6.00 11.90 23.13
N ARG A 261 -5.64 10.81 22.44
CA ARG A 261 -5.65 9.43 22.98
C ARG A 261 -4.29 8.98 23.54
N GLY A 262 -3.21 9.72 23.27
CA GLY A 262 -1.84 9.30 23.55
C GLY A 262 -1.31 8.29 22.51
N PRO A 263 -0.15 7.65 22.77
CA PRO A 263 0.44 6.68 21.86
C PRO A 263 -0.52 5.51 21.59
N SER A 264 -1.16 5.51 20.42
CA SER A 264 -2.14 4.50 20.05
C SER A 264 -1.53 3.50 19.06
N ALA A 265 -2.00 2.25 19.08
CA ALA A 265 -1.51 1.20 18.18
C ALA A 265 -1.99 1.35 16.71
N VAL A 266 -2.69 2.44 16.40
CA VAL A 266 -3.40 2.61 15.14
C VAL A 266 -2.40 2.69 13.99
N ARG A 267 -2.65 1.97 12.90
CA ARG A 267 -1.88 2.07 11.66
C ARG A 267 -2.60 3.00 10.69
N LEU A 268 -1.87 3.83 9.95
CA LEU A 268 -2.39 4.61 8.83
C LEU A 268 -1.73 4.13 7.53
N ASP A 269 -2.53 3.62 6.58
CA ASP A 269 -2.09 3.20 5.25
C ASP A 269 -2.70 4.10 4.16
N SER A 270 -1.87 4.58 3.22
CA SER A 270 -2.32 5.31 2.03
C SER A 270 -2.24 4.43 0.78
N TYR A 271 -3.17 4.60 -0.16
CA TYR A 271 -3.28 3.84 -1.41
C TYR A 271 -3.18 4.75 -2.63
N VAL A 272 -2.45 4.32 -3.65
CA VAL A 272 -2.36 5.02 -4.95
C VAL A 272 -3.73 4.96 -5.64
N GLY A 273 -4.26 6.09 -6.12
CA GLY A 273 -5.50 6.15 -6.90
C GLY A 273 -5.28 5.91 -8.40
N TYR A 274 -5.62 6.87 -9.26
CA TYR A 274 -5.60 6.71 -10.72
C TYR A 274 -4.22 6.39 -11.32
N GLY A 275 -3.12 6.68 -10.60
CA GLY A 275 -1.77 6.26 -10.95
C GLY A 275 -1.62 4.75 -11.20
N ASN A 276 -2.54 3.94 -10.65
CA ASN A 276 -2.63 2.50 -10.90
C ASN A 276 -2.68 2.06 -12.38
N ALA A 277 -3.29 2.86 -13.27
CA ALA A 277 -3.35 2.56 -14.71
C ALA A 277 -2.02 2.79 -15.45
N ARG A 278 -1.07 3.49 -14.83
CA ARG A 278 0.22 3.87 -15.45
C ARG A 278 1.29 2.79 -15.30
N TRP A 279 1.02 1.79 -14.47
CA TRP A 279 1.91 0.70 -14.13
C TRP A 279 1.37 -0.65 -14.60
N ARG A 280 2.21 -1.69 -14.50
CA ARG A 280 1.78 -3.07 -14.77
C ARG A 280 0.85 -3.54 -13.67
N HIS A 281 -0.22 -4.23 -14.05
CA HIS A 281 -1.23 -4.69 -13.10
C HIS A 281 -0.65 -5.71 -12.14
N ASN A 282 -0.97 -5.59 -10.85
CA ASN A 282 -0.43 -6.46 -9.80
C ASN A 282 -1.46 -7.41 -9.18
N LEU A 283 -2.76 -7.21 -9.41
CA LEU A 283 -3.77 -8.18 -9.01
C LEU A 283 -3.82 -9.34 -10.01
N GLY A 284 -3.80 -10.56 -9.47
CA GLY A 284 -4.12 -11.75 -10.25
C GLY A 284 -5.60 -11.77 -10.67
N GLY A 285 -5.89 -12.49 -11.76
CA GLY A 285 -7.20 -12.47 -12.42
C GLY A 285 -8.39 -12.86 -11.53
N SER A 286 -8.20 -13.61 -10.43
CA SER A 286 -9.25 -13.88 -9.43
C SER A 286 -9.64 -12.61 -8.67
N SER A 287 -8.67 -11.92 -8.06
CA SER A 287 -8.89 -10.67 -7.33
C SER A 287 -9.40 -9.55 -8.23
N ALA A 288 -8.87 -9.44 -9.45
CA ALA A 288 -9.34 -8.46 -10.44
C ALA A 288 -10.81 -8.70 -10.84
N ARG A 289 -11.22 -9.96 -11.07
CA ARG A 289 -12.64 -10.29 -11.35
C ARG A 289 -13.55 -10.04 -10.14
N GLU A 290 -13.09 -10.34 -8.93
CA GLU A 290 -13.85 -10.07 -7.70
C GLU A 290 -14.12 -8.57 -7.53
N LYS A 291 -13.09 -7.74 -7.74
CA LYS A 291 -13.16 -6.27 -7.73
C LYS A 291 -14.08 -5.71 -8.82
N LEU A 292 -13.95 -6.21 -10.07
CA LEU A 292 -14.84 -5.83 -11.17
C LEU A 292 -16.31 -6.23 -10.94
N ARG A 293 -16.58 -7.36 -10.26
CA ARG A 293 -17.94 -7.75 -9.89
C ARG A 293 -18.57 -6.76 -8.90
N LEU A 294 -17.82 -6.31 -7.90
CA LEU A 294 -18.28 -5.30 -6.93
C LEU A 294 -18.55 -3.96 -7.63
N LEU A 295 -17.64 -3.53 -8.51
CA LEU A 295 -17.83 -2.32 -9.32
C LEU A 295 -19.04 -2.42 -10.27
N GLY A 296 -19.36 -3.61 -10.79
CA GLY A 296 -20.57 -3.82 -11.60
C GLY A 296 -21.87 -3.76 -10.81
N VAL A 297 -21.85 -4.16 -9.53
CA VAL A 297 -22.98 -3.96 -8.60
C VAL A 297 -23.13 -2.46 -8.29
N TYR A 298 -22.03 -1.80 -7.91
CA TYR A 298 -22.00 -0.36 -7.65
C TYR A 298 -22.44 0.48 -8.86
N GLY A 299 -22.02 0.11 -10.07
CA GLY A 299 -22.39 0.77 -11.32
C GLY A 299 -23.79 0.45 -11.82
N TRP A 300 -24.58 -0.37 -11.10
CA TRP A 300 -25.92 -0.81 -11.52
C TRP A 300 -25.93 -1.42 -12.94
N ALA A 301 -24.91 -2.24 -13.23
CA ALA A 301 -24.69 -2.82 -14.56
C ALA A 301 -25.83 -3.74 -15.03
N ASP A 302 -26.56 -4.35 -14.09
CA ASP A 302 -27.74 -5.20 -14.35
C ASP A 302 -29.01 -4.39 -14.70
N ARG A 303 -29.02 -3.07 -14.40
CA ARG A 303 -30.19 -2.17 -14.48
C ARG A 303 -31.45 -2.73 -13.81
N ARG A 304 -31.31 -3.53 -12.76
CA ARG A 304 -32.45 -4.13 -12.05
C ARG A 304 -33.39 -3.07 -11.50
N LYS A 305 -34.70 -3.36 -11.45
CA LYS A 305 -35.65 -2.52 -10.70
C LYS A 305 -35.34 -2.61 -9.21
N CYS A 306 -35.30 -1.47 -8.53
CA CYS A 306 -34.85 -1.38 -7.14
C CYS A 306 -35.69 -0.39 -6.29
N GLY A 307 -36.91 -0.06 -6.75
CA GLY A 307 -37.82 0.88 -6.07
C GLY A 307 -37.48 2.36 -6.28
N ASP A 308 -36.21 2.71 -6.37
CA ASP A 308 -35.75 4.10 -6.51
C ASP A 308 -35.95 4.66 -7.95
N PRO A 309 -36.70 5.77 -8.14
CA PRO A 309 -36.84 6.41 -9.46
C PRO A 309 -35.53 6.99 -10.02
N VAL A 310 -34.53 7.33 -9.19
CA VAL A 310 -33.20 7.80 -9.64
C VAL A 310 -32.25 6.64 -9.98
N GLY A 311 -32.64 5.41 -9.64
CA GLY A 311 -31.87 4.19 -9.88
C GLY A 311 -30.79 3.94 -8.83
N CYS A 312 -30.22 2.74 -8.82
CA CYS A 312 -29.51 2.20 -7.65
C CYS A 312 -28.02 1.94 -7.88
N GLY A 313 -27.36 2.89 -8.54
CA GLY A 313 -25.92 2.87 -8.72
C GLY A 313 -25.42 3.88 -9.73
N ASP A 314 -24.10 3.90 -9.87
CA ASP A 314 -23.36 4.84 -10.69
C ASP A 314 -23.46 4.49 -12.18
N ARG A 315 -24.39 5.16 -12.87
CA ARG A 315 -24.63 4.99 -14.30
C ARG A 315 -23.43 5.38 -15.17
N THR A 316 -22.43 6.11 -14.65
CA THR A 316 -21.22 6.46 -15.39
C THR A 316 -20.19 5.32 -15.36
N VAL A 317 -20.11 4.59 -14.25
CA VAL A 317 -19.33 3.35 -14.15
C VAL A 317 -20.01 2.21 -14.91
N GLY A 318 -21.31 2.00 -14.69
CA GLY A 318 -22.09 1.01 -15.43
C GLY A 318 -21.47 -0.39 -15.41
N GLY A 319 -21.46 -1.04 -16.58
CA GLY A 319 -20.72 -2.28 -16.81
C GLY A 319 -19.27 -2.09 -17.29
N ASP A 320 -18.77 -0.84 -17.35
CA ASP A 320 -17.53 -0.49 -18.05
C ASP A 320 -16.30 -0.30 -17.14
N ALA A 321 -16.43 -0.63 -15.85
CA ALA A 321 -15.41 -0.49 -14.80
C ALA A 321 -14.03 -1.14 -15.08
N ALA A 322 -13.90 -1.96 -16.12
CA ALA A 322 -12.63 -2.52 -16.57
C ALA A 322 -11.83 -1.63 -17.53
N ARG A 323 -12.51 -0.73 -18.27
CA ARG A 323 -11.92 0.08 -19.34
C ARG A 323 -10.84 1.07 -18.88
N PRO A 324 -10.94 1.73 -17.71
CA PRO A 324 -9.93 2.72 -17.32
C PRO A 324 -8.55 2.14 -16.94
N GLY A 325 -8.45 0.83 -16.68
CA GLY A 325 -7.20 0.17 -16.31
C GLY A 325 -6.80 0.28 -14.83
N TRP A 326 -7.66 0.87 -13.98
CA TRP A 326 -7.42 1.02 -12.54
C TRP A 326 -7.72 -0.27 -11.76
N SER A 327 -8.84 -0.93 -12.09
CA SER A 327 -9.43 -2.08 -11.36
C SER A 327 -8.53 -3.31 -11.27
N GLN A 328 -7.54 -3.43 -12.13
CA GLN A 328 -6.59 -4.53 -12.20
C GLN A 328 -5.39 -4.35 -11.25
N SER A 329 -5.31 -3.23 -10.53
CA SER A 329 -4.21 -2.91 -9.62
C SER A 329 -4.71 -2.52 -8.23
N THR A 330 -3.81 -2.56 -7.24
CA THR A 330 -3.89 -1.81 -5.98
C THR A 330 -2.49 -1.69 -5.42
N ASN A 331 -2.08 -0.49 -5.00
CA ASN A 331 -0.73 -0.25 -4.51
C ASN A 331 -0.79 0.62 -3.26
N LEU A 332 -0.07 0.22 -2.22
CA LEU A 332 0.20 1.09 -1.08
C LEU A 332 1.14 2.21 -1.53
N ARG A 333 0.86 3.44 -1.13
CA ARG A 333 1.77 4.57 -1.33
C ARG A 333 3.09 4.33 -0.60
N HIS A 334 3.02 3.97 0.67
CA HIS A 334 4.19 3.70 1.51
C HIS A 334 4.50 2.20 1.55
N VAL A 335 5.00 1.69 0.42
CA VAL A 335 5.37 0.28 0.20
C VAL A 335 6.17 -0.28 1.38
N GLY A 336 5.79 -1.47 1.88
CA GLY A 336 6.50 -2.11 2.99
C GLY A 336 7.84 -2.74 2.61
N THR A 337 8.70 -2.94 3.60
CA THR A 337 9.93 -3.75 3.47
C THR A 337 9.68 -5.17 3.98
N THR A 338 10.54 -6.11 3.60
CA THR A 338 10.51 -7.54 4.00
C THR A 338 11.54 -7.88 5.07
N ASP A 339 12.31 -6.88 5.49
CA ASP A 339 13.69 -7.04 5.94
C ASP A 339 13.90 -6.40 7.33
N TRP A 340 12.81 -6.35 8.09
CA TRP A 340 12.68 -5.65 9.37
C TRP A 340 12.80 -6.58 10.59
N LEU A 341 12.93 -7.89 10.38
CA LEU A 341 13.35 -8.85 11.40
C LEU A 341 14.87 -9.11 11.24
N ARG A 342 15.66 -8.74 12.25
CA ARG A 342 17.14 -8.76 12.20
C ARG A 342 17.75 -9.35 13.47
N THR A 343 18.91 -9.97 13.35
CA THR A 343 19.71 -10.42 14.51
C THR A 343 20.52 -9.25 15.05
N GLY A 344 20.36 -8.92 16.34
CA GLY A 344 21.10 -7.86 17.01
C GLY A 344 22.53 -8.26 17.44
N PRO A 345 23.28 -7.34 18.09
CA PRO A 345 24.66 -7.59 18.55
C PRO A 345 24.75 -8.69 19.61
N ASP A 346 23.68 -8.86 20.38
CA ASP A 346 23.51 -9.87 21.43
C ASP A 346 23.03 -11.23 20.91
N GLY A 347 22.93 -11.42 19.59
CA GLY A 347 22.46 -12.65 18.95
C GLY A 347 20.94 -12.86 19.03
N ARG A 348 20.19 -11.94 19.63
CA ARG A 348 18.73 -12.00 19.75
C ARG A 348 18.08 -11.48 18.47
N LEU A 349 16.98 -12.09 18.03
CA LEU A 349 16.18 -11.47 16.97
C LEU A 349 15.47 -10.23 17.50
N ARG A 350 15.40 -9.21 16.65
CA ARG A 350 14.72 -7.94 16.87
C ARG A 350 13.84 -7.63 15.68
N ALA A 351 12.59 -7.29 15.93
CA ALA A 351 11.63 -6.87 14.93
C ALA A 351 11.43 -5.37 15.02
N PHE A 352 11.38 -4.69 13.88
CA PHE A 352 11.12 -3.26 13.80
C PHE A 352 9.88 -2.98 12.93
N ALA A 353 9.07 -1.99 13.29
CA ALA A 353 7.94 -1.54 12.47
C ALA A 353 7.62 -0.07 12.77
N VAL A 354 6.76 0.54 11.94
CA VAL A 354 6.06 1.77 12.33
C VAL A 354 4.63 1.40 12.77
N VAL A 355 4.27 1.79 13.99
CA VAL A 355 2.95 1.59 14.60
C VAL A 355 2.58 2.87 15.34
N GLY A 356 1.34 3.36 15.22
CA GLY A 356 0.95 4.63 15.85
C GLY A 356 1.69 5.86 15.30
N GLY A 357 2.29 5.77 14.11
CA GLY A 357 3.18 6.81 13.57
C GLY A 357 4.57 6.88 14.23
N HIS A 358 4.93 5.90 15.07
CA HIS A 358 6.23 5.80 15.73
C HIS A 358 6.96 4.52 15.32
N ALA A 359 8.29 4.54 15.28
CA ALA A 359 9.05 3.31 15.16
C ALA A 359 8.97 2.51 16.47
N VAL A 360 8.82 1.20 16.37
CA VAL A 360 8.71 0.26 17.50
C VAL A 360 9.74 -0.86 17.30
N VAL A 361 10.35 -1.31 18.40
CA VAL A 361 11.22 -2.49 18.44
C VAL A 361 10.69 -3.53 19.43
N TRP A 362 10.56 -4.77 18.97
CA TRP A 362 10.46 -5.97 19.82
C TRP A 362 11.81 -6.67 19.82
N SER A 363 12.19 -7.33 20.91
CA SER A 363 13.42 -8.14 20.99
C SER A 363 13.13 -9.48 21.64
N GLU A 364 13.78 -10.56 21.19
CA GLU A 364 13.70 -11.83 21.91
C GLU A 364 14.20 -11.66 23.36
N THR A 365 13.65 -12.46 24.27
CA THR A 365 14.07 -12.52 25.67
C THR A 365 15.49 -13.08 25.80
N ALA A 366 15.81 -14.13 25.03
CA ALA A 366 17.15 -14.68 24.83
C ALA A 366 17.34 -15.18 23.37
N PRO A 367 18.58 -15.40 22.88
CA PRO A 367 18.84 -15.79 21.49
C PRO A 367 18.08 -17.07 21.09
N GLY A 368 17.21 -16.97 20.08
CA GLY A 368 16.40 -18.10 19.62
C GLY A 368 15.39 -18.62 20.66
N SER A 369 15.04 -17.83 21.67
CA SER A 369 14.04 -18.20 22.69
C SER A 369 12.61 -18.21 22.16
N GLY A 370 12.30 -17.38 21.17
CA GLY A 370 10.97 -17.20 20.59
C GLY A 370 9.97 -16.38 21.37
N LYS A 371 10.26 -16.10 22.64
CA LYS A 371 9.46 -15.15 23.42
C LYS A 371 10.06 -13.77 23.16
N PHE A 372 9.26 -12.86 22.63
CA PHE A 372 9.63 -11.46 22.45
C PHE A 372 9.16 -10.65 23.65
N SER A 373 9.91 -9.60 24.02
CA SER A 373 9.42 -8.56 24.91
C SER A 373 8.31 -7.75 24.22
N PRO A 374 7.38 -7.14 24.97
CA PRO A 374 6.47 -6.14 24.42
C PRO A 374 7.20 -5.05 23.63
N GLY A 375 6.58 -4.59 22.56
CA GLY A 375 7.17 -3.64 21.61
C GLY A 375 7.36 -2.25 22.21
N LYS A 376 8.60 -1.74 22.19
CA LYS A 376 8.95 -0.43 22.76
C LYS A 376 9.14 0.62 21.67
N ALA A 377 8.64 1.83 21.89
CA ALA A 377 8.85 2.96 20.97
C ALA A 377 10.34 3.34 20.89
N VAL A 378 10.83 3.55 19.67
CA VAL A 378 12.18 4.00 19.36
C VAL A 378 12.18 5.52 19.21
N ASN A 379 12.72 6.23 20.21
CA ASN A 379 12.66 7.69 20.34
C ASN A 379 11.24 8.22 20.10
N ALA A 380 10.34 7.98 21.06
CA ALA A 380 8.95 8.43 20.97
C ALA A 380 8.89 9.91 20.61
N ASP A 381 8.50 10.19 19.36
CA ASP A 381 8.40 11.55 18.84
C ASP A 381 7.30 12.29 19.61
N GLN A 382 7.65 13.42 20.20
CA GLN A 382 6.70 14.27 20.94
C GLN A 382 5.88 15.16 19.99
N SER A 383 6.19 15.15 18.69
CA SER A 383 5.42 15.87 17.68
C SER A 383 3.98 15.36 17.61
N THR A 384 3.04 16.30 17.79
CA THR A 384 1.62 16.08 17.55
C THR A 384 1.25 16.21 16.07
N VAL A 385 1.99 17.01 15.29
CA VAL A 385 1.66 17.40 13.91
C VAL A 385 2.40 16.61 12.82
N SER A 386 3.36 15.78 13.21
CA SER A 386 4.11 14.92 12.28
C SER A 386 4.20 13.48 12.79
N SER A 387 4.42 12.54 11.88
CA SER A 387 4.56 11.12 12.20
C SER A 387 5.40 10.41 11.16
N LEU A 388 5.97 9.25 11.52
CA LEU A 388 6.51 8.35 10.52
C LEU A 388 5.35 7.79 9.69
N THR A 389 5.50 7.82 8.36
CA THR A 389 4.63 7.02 7.48
C THR A 389 4.85 5.54 7.79
N PRO A 390 3.97 4.60 7.39
CA PRO A 390 4.14 3.21 7.81
C PRO A 390 5.39 2.54 7.20
N HIS A 391 6.21 3.21 6.39
CA HIS A 391 7.46 2.69 5.82
C HIS A 391 8.66 2.79 6.80
N LEU A 392 9.44 1.71 6.90
CA LEU A 392 10.73 1.68 7.61
C LEU A 392 11.73 0.77 6.89
N ALA A 393 12.89 1.30 6.55
CA ALA A 393 14.06 0.54 6.11
C ALA A 393 14.96 0.25 7.32
N VAL A 394 15.39 -1.01 7.44
CA VAL A 394 16.21 -1.51 8.56
C VAL A 394 17.50 -2.11 8.01
N SER A 395 18.61 -1.45 8.30
CA SER A 395 19.94 -1.95 7.98
C SER A 395 20.72 -2.32 9.22
N VAL A 396 21.68 -3.24 9.09
CA VAL A 396 22.60 -3.65 10.17
C VAL A 396 24.00 -3.77 9.58
N GLY A 397 25.00 -3.24 10.28
CA GLY A 397 26.41 -3.40 9.91
C GLY A 397 27.02 -4.70 10.45
N LEU A 398 28.35 -4.82 10.34
CA LEU A 398 29.12 -5.92 10.94
C LEU A 398 28.97 -5.99 12.47
N ASP A 399 28.72 -4.84 13.11
CA ASP A 399 28.43 -4.72 14.54
C ASP A 399 27.01 -5.16 14.93
N ARG A 400 26.16 -5.49 13.95
CA ARG A 400 24.74 -5.83 14.06
C ARG A 400 23.85 -4.77 14.73
N ARG A 401 24.32 -3.53 14.87
CA ARG A 401 23.51 -2.42 15.39
C ARG A 401 22.58 -1.90 14.29
N ALA A 402 21.31 -1.67 14.64
CA ALA A 402 20.31 -1.25 13.68
C ALA A 402 20.51 0.22 13.24
N GLN A 403 20.39 0.47 11.95
CA GLN A 403 20.20 1.79 11.35
C GLN A 403 18.79 1.82 10.77
N LEU A 404 17.95 2.69 11.30
CA LEU A 404 16.56 2.88 10.90
C LEU A 404 16.47 4.10 10.00
N VAL A 405 15.88 3.93 8.82
CA VAL A 405 15.60 5.03 7.88
C VAL A 405 14.12 5.01 7.54
N GLY A 406 13.43 6.12 7.75
CA GLY A 406 11.99 6.25 7.53
C GLY A 406 11.65 7.50 6.72
N LEU A 407 10.37 7.63 6.37
CA LEU A 407 9.80 8.91 5.95
C LEU A 407 9.02 9.49 7.13
N ARG A 408 9.33 10.74 7.50
CA ARG A 408 8.43 11.53 8.34
C ARG A 408 7.56 12.38 7.43
N ALA A 409 6.25 12.37 7.70
CA ALA A 409 5.28 13.20 7.01
C ALA A 409 4.59 14.14 8.01
N ALA A 410 4.20 15.31 7.52
CA ALA A 410 3.41 16.28 8.26
C ALA A 410 2.45 17.02 7.33
N THR A 411 1.24 17.25 7.81
CA THR A 411 0.35 18.27 7.30
C THR A 411 0.65 19.58 8.03
N ASP A 412 1.12 20.60 7.33
CA ASP A 412 1.31 21.94 7.91
C ASP A 412 -0.09 22.59 8.09
N PRO A 413 -0.54 22.82 9.34
CA PRO A 413 -1.87 23.36 9.58
C PRO A 413 -1.98 24.82 9.14
N ASP A 414 -0.91 25.60 9.18
CA ASP A 414 -0.93 27.05 8.89
C ASP A 414 -0.75 27.35 7.40
N ARG A 415 -0.07 26.45 6.66
CA ARG A 415 0.19 26.59 5.22
C ARG A 415 -0.70 25.74 4.33
N GLY A 416 -1.43 24.78 4.91
CA GLY A 416 -2.26 23.83 4.15
C GLY A 416 -1.44 22.92 3.23
N THR A 417 -0.16 22.71 3.53
CA THR A 417 0.76 21.93 2.68
C THR A 417 1.06 20.55 3.27
N TRP A 418 1.25 19.60 2.38
CA TRP A 418 1.83 18.30 2.70
C TRP A 418 3.36 18.38 2.60
N THR A 419 4.05 17.82 3.60
CA THR A 419 5.51 17.74 3.65
C THR A 419 5.96 16.33 3.97
N GLN A 420 7.06 15.90 3.33
CA GLN A 420 7.71 14.64 3.61
C GLN A 420 9.23 14.82 3.60
N GLU A 421 9.91 14.13 4.51
CA GLU A 421 11.37 14.11 4.58
C GLU A 421 11.89 12.72 4.96
N VAL A 422 13.11 12.40 4.51
CA VAL A 422 13.82 11.20 4.95
C VAL A 422 14.43 11.48 6.32
N VAL A 423 14.25 10.56 7.27
CA VAL A 423 14.80 10.65 8.63
C VAL A 423 15.58 9.40 8.99
N VAL A 424 16.61 9.54 9.84
CA VAL A 424 17.49 8.44 10.26
C VAL A 424 17.67 8.40 11.78
N SER A 425 17.77 7.19 12.33
CA SER A 425 18.10 6.92 13.73
C SER A 425 18.98 5.66 13.83
N GLY A 426 20.09 5.74 14.56
CA GLY A 426 21.04 4.63 14.74
C GLY A 426 21.02 4.07 16.17
N GLU A 427 21.14 2.76 16.30
CA GLU A 427 21.28 2.08 17.59
C GLU A 427 22.65 2.38 18.22
N ARG A 428 22.65 2.65 19.53
CA ARG A 428 23.85 2.85 20.37
C ARG A 428 24.30 1.53 21.04
N PRO A 429 25.53 1.47 21.57
CA PRO A 429 26.02 0.27 22.28
C PRO A 429 25.19 -0.18 23.49
N ASP A 430 24.41 0.72 24.10
CA ASP A 430 23.49 0.44 25.22
C ASP A 430 22.11 -0.08 24.77
N GLY A 431 21.87 -0.21 23.45
CA GLY A 431 20.59 -0.57 22.86
C GLY A 431 19.57 0.58 22.80
N SER A 432 19.93 1.79 23.24
CA SER A 432 19.16 3.00 22.96
C SER A 432 19.34 3.42 21.49
N PHE A 433 18.59 4.43 21.03
CA PHE A 433 18.70 4.95 19.66
C PHE A 433 19.03 6.45 19.67
N THR A 434 19.74 6.93 18.65
CA THR A 434 19.99 8.36 18.47
C THR A 434 18.70 9.09 18.10
N PRO A 435 18.49 10.35 18.54
CA PRO A 435 17.36 11.16 18.08
C PRO A 435 17.23 11.16 16.54
N TRP A 436 15.98 11.23 16.06
CA TRP A 436 15.68 11.26 14.63
C TRP A 436 16.32 12.48 13.96
N THR A 437 17.28 12.21 13.07
CA THR A 437 17.99 13.24 12.31
C THR A 437 17.35 13.39 10.94
N ALA A 438 17.00 14.61 10.57
CA ALA A 438 16.48 14.95 9.24
C ALA A 438 17.58 14.82 8.17
N LEU A 439 17.28 14.12 7.08
CA LEU A 439 18.08 14.10 5.85
C LEU A 439 17.41 14.92 4.72
N GLY A 440 16.21 15.46 4.97
CA GLY A 440 15.42 16.22 3.99
C GLY A 440 14.98 15.36 2.80
N ALA A 441 14.63 16.04 1.71
CA ALA A 441 14.30 15.43 0.42
C ALA A 441 15.35 15.78 -0.66
N PRO A 442 15.55 14.94 -1.70
CA PRO A 442 16.56 15.18 -2.72
C PRO A 442 16.39 16.47 -3.53
N THR A 443 15.15 16.92 -3.71
CA THR A 443 14.79 18.16 -4.43
C THR A 443 15.08 19.42 -3.61
N GLY A 444 15.41 19.29 -2.32
CA GLY A 444 15.65 20.42 -1.41
C GLY A 444 14.37 21.05 -0.86
N ALA A 445 14.39 21.42 0.42
CA ALA A 445 13.22 21.79 1.21
C ALA A 445 12.46 23.06 0.75
N GLN A 446 13.06 23.89 -0.11
CA GLN A 446 12.47 25.13 -0.61
C GLN A 446 11.76 24.98 -1.97
N THR A 447 11.72 23.76 -2.52
CA THR A 447 11.01 23.50 -3.79
C THR A 447 9.56 23.10 -3.55
N LYS A 448 8.67 23.46 -4.49
CA LYS A 448 7.27 22.97 -4.49
C LYS A 448 7.16 21.44 -4.58
N ASP A 449 8.24 20.76 -4.96
CA ASP A 449 8.36 19.32 -5.12
C ASP A 449 9.19 18.69 -3.97
N ALA A 450 9.39 19.40 -2.86
CA ALA A 450 10.12 18.92 -1.67
C ALA A 450 9.46 17.71 -1.00
N HIS A 451 8.14 17.56 -1.12
CA HIS A 451 7.40 16.42 -0.57
C HIS A 451 7.43 15.17 -1.47
N ALA A 452 7.81 15.31 -2.74
CA ALA A 452 7.74 14.24 -3.76
C ALA A 452 8.91 13.24 -3.65
N VAL A 453 9.09 12.67 -2.45
CA VAL A 453 10.14 11.70 -2.11
C VAL A 453 9.53 10.32 -1.82
N GLY A 454 10.06 9.31 -2.51
CA GLY A 454 9.63 7.92 -2.35
C GLY A 454 10.21 7.24 -1.12
N CYS A 455 9.69 6.04 -0.84
CA CYS A 455 10.13 5.17 0.25
C CYS A 455 11.64 4.92 0.21
N PRO A 456 12.38 5.21 1.31
CA PRO A 456 13.81 4.97 1.37
C PRO A 456 14.16 3.49 1.37
N THR A 457 15.38 3.17 0.97
CA THR A 457 16.02 1.90 1.28
C THR A 457 17.46 2.17 1.70
N ALA A 458 18.00 1.32 2.58
CA ALA A 458 19.25 1.59 3.27
C ALA A 458 20.08 0.33 3.44
N ILE A 459 21.39 0.47 3.25
CA ILE A 459 22.35 -0.63 3.43
C ILE A 459 23.66 -0.13 4.03
N VAL A 460 24.18 -0.83 5.04
CA VAL A 460 25.52 -0.63 5.59
C VAL A 460 26.49 -1.57 4.88
N ASP A 461 27.61 -1.05 4.36
CA ASP A 461 28.63 -1.85 3.69
C ASP A 461 29.61 -2.52 4.68
N GLY A 462 30.52 -3.35 4.16
CA GLY A 462 31.55 -4.02 4.95
C GLY A 462 32.60 -3.08 5.60
N ARG A 463 32.55 -1.77 5.33
CA ARG A 463 33.41 -0.74 5.94
C ARG A 463 32.65 0.13 6.94
N GLY A 464 31.35 -0.11 7.16
CA GLY A 464 30.50 0.71 8.03
C GLY A 464 29.99 2.00 7.38
N MET A 465 30.03 2.10 6.05
CA MET A 465 29.38 3.18 5.30
C MET A 465 27.88 2.88 5.19
N LEU A 466 27.03 3.78 5.69
CA LEU A 466 25.59 3.73 5.49
C LEU A 466 25.22 4.42 4.18
N HIS A 467 24.64 3.68 3.25
CA HIS A 467 24.08 4.18 1.99
C HIS A 467 22.55 4.29 2.13
N VAL A 468 21.98 5.41 1.68
CA VAL A 468 20.53 5.65 1.65
C VAL A 468 20.12 6.02 0.23
N PHE A 469 19.07 5.37 -0.28
CA PHE A 469 18.52 5.57 -1.62
C PHE A 469 17.03 5.88 -1.52
N VAL A 470 16.53 6.79 -2.36
CA VAL A 470 15.10 7.12 -2.51
C VAL A 470 14.75 7.32 -3.97
N ARG A 471 13.50 7.04 -4.36
CA ARG A 471 12.94 7.62 -5.59
C ARG A 471 12.74 9.13 -5.37
N ASN A 472 13.08 9.95 -6.35
CA ASN A 472 12.83 11.40 -6.33
C ASN A 472 11.64 11.81 -7.22
N ALA A 473 11.36 13.11 -7.28
CA ALA A 473 10.26 13.68 -8.05
C ALA A 473 10.31 13.35 -9.55
N ASP A 474 11.51 13.26 -10.15
CA ASP A 474 11.73 12.94 -11.56
C ASP A 474 11.54 11.44 -11.90
N MET A 475 11.22 10.61 -10.90
CA MET A 475 11.12 9.16 -11.01
C MET A 475 12.45 8.50 -11.41
N THR A 476 13.57 9.11 -10.97
CA THR A 476 14.92 8.56 -10.91
C THR A 476 15.26 8.20 -9.44
N VAL A 477 16.47 7.72 -9.17
CA VAL A 477 16.94 7.39 -7.81
C VAL A 477 17.94 8.42 -7.35
N SER A 478 17.69 9.03 -6.19
CA SER A 478 18.70 9.81 -5.48
C SER A 478 19.35 8.99 -4.37
N TRP A 479 20.64 9.24 -4.16
CA TRP A 479 21.49 8.53 -3.21
C TRP A 479 22.31 9.50 -2.36
N ARG A 480 22.56 9.14 -1.10
CA ARG A 480 23.60 9.75 -0.26
C ARG A 480 24.20 8.72 0.69
N ARG A 481 25.33 9.04 1.33
CA ARG A 481 25.98 8.15 2.31
C ARG A 481 26.58 8.89 3.50
N ARG A 482 26.91 8.13 4.56
CA ARG A 482 27.66 8.59 5.73
C ARG A 482 28.48 7.44 6.32
N ASP A 483 29.71 7.74 6.72
CA ASP A 483 30.58 6.84 7.49
C ASP A 483 30.07 6.75 8.93
N LEU A 484 29.81 5.55 9.45
CA LEU A 484 29.38 5.31 10.83
C LEU A 484 30.54 5.01 11.78
N VAL A 485 31.73 4.73 11.26
CA VAL A 485 32.94 4.35 12.02
C VAL A 485 33.73 5.60 12.39
N THR A 486 33.91 6.53 11.44
CA THR A 486 34.68 7.77 11.68
C THR A 486 33.89 8.76 12.54
N PRO A 487 34.36 9.13 13.75
CA PRO A 487 33.67 10.10 14.60
C PRO A 487 33.54 11.46 13.91
N GLY A 488 32.37 12.09 14.03
CA GLY A 488 32.10 13.39 13.41
C GLY A 488 31.87 13.36 11.90
N ALA A 489 31.93 12.20 11.24
CA ALA A 489 31.65 12.11 9.81
C ALA A 489 30.24 12.61 9.45
N THR A 490 30.17 13.43 8.40
CA THR A 490 28.97 14.07 7.89
C THR A 490 28.32 13.24 6.78
N TRP A 491 27.07 13.59 6.44
CA TRP A 491 26.40 13.05 5.25
C TRP A 491 26.92 13.73 3.99
N THR A 492 27.12 12.98 2.90
CA THR A 492 27.24 13.56 1.56
C THR A 492 25.93 14.24 1.16
N ASP A 493 25.95 15.16 0.21
CA ASP A 493 24.73 15.66 -0.43
C ASP A 493 23.93 14.53 -1.12
N TRP A 494 22.65 14.83 -1.41
CA TRP A 494 21.83 13.99 -2.29
C TRP A 494 22.34 14.11 -3.72
N ARG A 495 22.52 12.96 -4.39
CA ARG A 495 23.00 12.87 -5.77
C ARG A 495 22.07 11.98 -6.59
N ASP A 496 21.55 12.47 -7.72
CA ASP A 496 20.77 11.62 -8.64
C ASP A 496 21.71 10.64 -9.37
N ILE A 497 21.43 9.34 -9.21
CA ILE A 497 22.13 8.23 -9.86
C ILE A 497 21.31 7.69 -11.07
N GLY A 498 20.29 8.43 -11.46
CA GLY A 498 19.46 8.28 -12.64
C GLY A 498 18.52 7.07 -12.58
N GLY A 499 18.38 6.38 -13.72
CA GLY A 499 17.26 5.48 -13.97
C GLY A 499 16.17 6.19 -14.76
N ARG A 500 14.96 5.62 -14.82
CA ARG A 500 13.78 6.26 -15.42
C ARG A 500 12.51 5.49 -15.10
N ARG A 501 11.44 6.19 -14.70
CA ARG A 501 10.14 5.60 -14.31
C ARG A 501 10.34 4.50 -13.26
N VAL A 502 11.13 4.83 -12.24
CA VAL A 502 11.36 3.98 -11.07
C VAL A 502 10.13 4.08 -10.17
N ARG A 503 9.58 2.94 -9.73
CA ARG A 503 8.57 2.87 -8.67
C ARG A 503 9.21 2.80 -7.29
N ASP A 504 8.42 3.12 -6.27
CA ASP A 504 8.74 2.81 -4.87
C ASP A 504 8.84 1.29 -4.63
N GLY A 505 9.46 0.93 -3.50
CA GLY A 505 9.85 -0.46 -3.21
C GLY A 505 11.23 -0.82 -3.77
N LEU A 506 12.20 0.07 -3.55
CA LEU A 506 13.61 -0.18 -3.81
C LEU A 506 14.13 -1.29 -2.88
N THR A 507 14.86 -2.28 -3.42
CA THR A 507 15.47 -3.36 -2.64
C THR A 507 16.99 -3.38 -2.81
N THR A 508 17.72 -3.62 -1.73
CA THR A 508 19.19 -3.68 -1.71
C THR A 508 19.67 -5.06 -1.30
N ALA A 509 20.86 -5.46 -1.75
CA ALA A 509 21.57 -6.63 -1.25
C ALA A 509 23.08 -6.33 -1.17
N LEU A 510 23.76 -6.91 -0.18
CA LEU A 510 25.23 -6.92 -0.09
C LEU A 510 25.72 -8.29 -0.55
N THR A 511 26.60 -8.34 -1.54
CA THR A 511 27.18 -9.61 -2.01
C THR A 511 28.31 -10.09 -1.08
N PRO A 512 28.70 -11.38 -1.13
CA PRO A 512 29.83 -11.88 -0.33
C PRO A 512 31.16 -11.17 -0.64
N GLU A 513 31.31 -10.65 -1.85
CA GLU A 513 32.47 -9.87 -2.29
C GLU A 513 32.47 -8.44 -1.71
N GLY A 514 31.38 -8.01 -1.07
CA GLY A 514 31.22 -6.67 -0.49
C GLY A 514 30.60 -5.63 -1.42
N ASP A 515 30.13 -6.02 -2.60
CA ASP A 515 29.42 -5.13 -3.51
C ASP A 515 27.99 -4.86 -3.00
N ILE A 516 27.53 -3.60 -3.06
CA ILE A 516 26.12 -3.28 -2.91
C ILE A 516 25.44 -3.40 -4.27
N GLU A 517 24.34 -4.15 -4.34
CA GLU A 517 23.36 -4.04 -5.41
C GLU A 517 22.10 -3.32 -4.93
N LEU A 518 21.59 -2.40 -5.73
CA LEU A 518 20.27 -1.79 -5.61
C LEU A 518 19.43 -2.21 -6.82
N HIS A 519 18.18 -2.61 -6.59
CA HIS A 519 17.26 -3.04 -7.64
C HIS A 519 15.92 -2.30 -7.54
N ALA A 520 15.36 -1.91 -8.69
CA ALA A 520 14.10 -1.18 -8.76
C ALA A 520 13.27 -1.51 -10.01
N VAL A 521 11.95 -1.61 -9.86
CA VAL A 521 11.06 -1.89 -10.99
C VAL A 521 10.60 -0.60 -11.66
N GLY A 522 10.77 -0.56 -12.99
CA GLY A 522 10.06 0.36 -13.89
C GLY A 522 9.39 -0.42 -15.01
N ARG A 523 9.64 -0.05 -16.27
CA ARG A 523 9.28 -0.90 -17.43
C ARG A 523 10.21 -2.13 -17.59
N THR A 524 11.38 -2.06 -16.96
CA THR A 524 12.43 -3.08 -16.87
C THR A 524 12.89 -3.17 -15.41
N LEU A 525 13.75 -4.12 -15.06
CA LEU A 525 14.49 -4.03 -13.81
C LEU A 525 15.69 -3.10 -14.00
N TRP A 526 15.77 -2.06 -13.18
CA TRP A 526 16.99 -1.27 -13.02
C TRP A 526 17.86 -1.91 -11.94
N THR A 527 19.18 -1.92 -12.17
CA THR A 527 20.16 -2.39 -11.19
C THR A 527 21.29 -1.36 -11.09
N TRP A 528 21.63 -0.92 -9.89
CA TRP A 528 22.85 -0.15 -9.63
C TRP A 528 23.80 -1.00 -8.79
N ARG A 529 25.10 -0.91 -9.07
CA ARG A 529 26.16 -1.58 -8.31
C ARG A 529 27.14 -0.57 -7.74
N ILE A 530 27.49 -0.72 -6.47
CA ILE A 530 28.61 -0.04 -5.84
C ILE A 530 29.63 -1.12 -5.51
N GLY A 531 30.79 -1.07 -6.15
CA GLY A 531 31.86 -2.03 -5.91
C GLY A 531 32.37 -1.95 -4.47
N ALA A 532 32.83 -3.08 -3.92
CA ALA A 532 33.35 -3.17 -2.56
C ALA A 532 34.41 -2.07 -2.29
N GLY A 533 34.07 -1.12 -1.41
CA GLY A 533 34.96 -0.02 -1.06
C GLY A 533 35.13 1.09 -2.10
N ALA A 534 34.30 1.11 -3.15
CA ALA A 534 34.29 2.18 -4.15
C ALA A 534 33.78 3.49 -3.55
N THR A 535 34.55 4.56 -3.71
CA THR A 535 34.15 5.92 -3.30
C THR A 535 33.36 6.66 -4.38
N GLY A 536 33.34 6.16 -5.62
CA GLY A 536 32.62 6.75 -6.76
C GLY A 536 31.10 6.57 -6.73
N GLU A 537 30.45 6.92 -7.84
CA GLU A 537 29.01 6.73 -8.05
C GLU A 537 28.62 5.25 -8.24
N PRO A 538 27.37 4.87 -7.90
CA PRO A 538 26.79 3.59 -8.28
C PRO A 538 26.71 3.44 -9.80
N GLN A 539 27.30 2.38 -10.34
CA GLN A 539 27.24 2.05 -11.76
C GLN A 539 25.87 1.48 -12.11
N ARG A 540 25.13 2.12 -13.02
CA ARG A 540 23.77 1.72 -13.41
C ARG A 540 23.77 0.81 -14.64
N THR A 541 23.05 -0.30 -14.54
CA THR A 541 22.67 -1.18 -15.64
C THR A 541 21.15 -1.42 -15.61
N HIS A 542 20.64 -2.18 -16.59
CA HIS A 542 19.24 -2.61 -16.62
C HIS A 542 19.13 -4.00 -17.24
N SER A 543 18.15 -4.77 -16.76
CA SER A 543 17.83 -6.10 -17.27
C SER A 543 16.43 -6.13 -17.84
N ALA A 544 16.29 -6.69 -19.04
CA ALA A 544 14.99 -7.07 -19.59
C ALA A 544 14.49 -8.32 -18.84
N LEU A 545 13.60 -8.10 -17.87
CA LEU A 545 12.90 -9.15 -17.14
C LEU A 545 11.44 -9.25 -17.60
N PRO A 546 10.76 -10.38 -17.34
CA PRO A 546 9.31 -10.44 -17.42
C PRO A 546 8.67 -9.29 -16.61
N PRO A 547 7.58 -8.68 -17.09
CA PRO A 547 6.89 -7.62 -16.36
C PRO A 547 6.48 -8.07 -14.95
N MET A 548 6.83 -7.29 -13.94
CA MET A 548 6.47 -7.53 -12.53
C MET A 548 5.36 -6.57 -12.11
N GLY A 549 4.33 -7.10 -11.45
CA GLY A 549 3.23 -6.31 -10.92
C GLY A 549 3.67 -5.56 -9.68
N ASP A 550 4.29 -6.26 -8.73
CA ASP A 550 4.74 -5.73 -7.44
C ASP A 550 6.23 -5.32 -7.45
N PRO A 551 6.69 -4.61 -6.40
CA PRO A 551 8.12 -4.40 -6.15
C PRO A 551 8.87 -5.71 -5.84
N PRO A 552 10.17 -5.81 -6.18
CA PRO A 552 10.95 -7.02 -6.02
C PRO A 552 11.58 -7.09 -4.62
N THR A 553 12.04 -8.27 -4.23
CA THR A 553 12.95 -8.45 -3.10
C THR A 553 14.12 -9.31 -3.56
N VAL A 554 15.36 -8.84 -3.30
CA VAL A 554 16.59 -9.48 -3.75
C VAL A 554 17.40 -9.99 -2.56
N HIS A 555 18.00 -11.18 -2.71
CA HIS A 555 18.87 -11.79 -1.70
C HIS A 555 20.14 -12.30 -2.37
N ALA A 556 21.30 -11.79 -1.96
CA ALA A 556 22.60 -12.27 -2.45
C ALA A 556 22.95 -13.63 -1.84
N LEU A 557 23.54 -14.52 -2.63
CA LEU A 557 23.89 -15.88 -2.20
C LEU A 557 25.35 -15.95 -1.74
N GLN A 558 25.63 -16.72 -0.68
CA GLN A 558 26.98 -16.89 -0.12
C GLN A 558 28.00 -17.49 -1.11
N GLY A 559 27.55 -18.32 -2.05
CA GLY A 559 28.38 -18.84 -3.16
C GLY A 559 28.50 -17.88 -4.36
N GLY A 560 28.16 -16.61 -4.19
CA GLY A 560 28.03 -15.64 -5.27
C GLY A 560 26.70 -15.75 -6.04
N GLY A 561 26.33 -14.67 -6.73
CA GLY A 561 25.02 -14.57 -7.39
C GLY A 561 23.89 -14.10 -6.46
N ALA A 562 22.65 -14.18 -6.92
CA ALA A 562 21.48 -13.71 -6.19
C ALA A 562 20.18 -14.42 -6.59
N LEU A 563 19.18 -14.34 -5.70
CA LEU A 563 17.78 -14.63 -5.96
C LEU A 563 16.96 -13.34 -5.97
N LEU A 564 15.88 -13.31 -6.74
CA LEU A 564 14.88 -12.24 -6.76
C LEU A 564 13.50 -12.85 -6.70
N ALA A 565 12.67 -12.40 -5.75
CA ALA A 565 11.25 -12.75 -5.65
C ALA A 565 10.36 -11.55 -6.00
N ALA A 566 9.31 -11.79 -6.79
CA ALA A 566 8.26 -10.83 -7.12
C ALA A 566 7.02 -11.56 -7.65
N ARG A 567 5.86 -10.87 -7.74
CA ARG A 567 4.72 -11.39 -8.52
C ARG A 567 4.80 -10.92 -9.98
N ALA A 568 4.57 -11.85 -10.90
CA ALA A 568 4.44 -11.54 -12.32
C ALA A 568 3.20 -10.65 -12.54
N ALA A 569 3.35 -9.67 -13.43
CA ALA A 569 2.25 -8.76 -13.80
C ALA A 569 1.05 -9.53 -14.36
N ASP A 570 -0.14 -8.92 -14.23
CA ASP A 570 -1.44 -9.32 -14.80
C ASP A 570 -1.98 -10.69 -14.29
N THR A 571 -1.11 -11.54 -13.74
CA THR A 571 -1.40 -12.90 -13.28
C THR A 571 -1.30 -13.05 -11.77
N GLY A 572 -0.51 -12.21 -11.09
CA GLY A 572 -0.27 -12.29 -9.65
C GLY A 572 0.52 -13.54 -9.24
N VAL A 573 1.14 -14.26 -10.19
CA VAL A 573 1.86 -15.51 -9.89
C VAL A 573 3.21 -15.20 -9.24
N LEU A 574 3.43 -15.76 -8.05
CA LEU A 574 4.72 -15.68 -7.36
C LEU A 574 5.82 -16.32 -8.21
N THR A 575 6.84 -15.52 -8.52
CA THR A 575 7.95 -15.86 -9.40
C THR A 575 9.27 -15.66 -8.65
N VAL A 576 10.17 -16.63 -8.76
CA VAL A 576 11.56 -16.52 -8.31
C VAL A 576 12.48 -16.58 -9.52
N LEU A 577 13.41 -15.62 -9.60
CA LEU A 577 14.50 -15.61 -10.56
C LEU A 577 15.81 -15.89 -9.82
N SER A 578 16.71 -16.64 -10.45
CA SER A 578 18.08 -16.84 -9.99
C SER A 578 19.07 -16.20 -10.97
N ARG A 579 20.19 -15.70 -10.45
CA ARG A 579 21.30 -15.17 -11.24
C ARG A 579 22.61 -15.70 -10.66
N PRO A 580 23.39 -16.52 -11.38
CA PRO A 580 24.72 -16.93 -10.91
C PRO A 580 25.67 -15.72 -10.90
N SER A 581 26.82 -15.83 -10.23
CA SER A 581 27.81 -14.75 -10.22
C SER A 581 28.23 -14.39 -11.65
N GLY A 582 28.26 -13.09 -11.98
CA GLY A 582 28.53 -12.56 -13.33
C GLY A 582 27.49 -12.88 -14.42
N GLY A 583 26.42 -13.64 -14.11
CA GLY A 583 25.46 -14.11 -15.10
C GLY A 583 24.19 -13.25 -15.26
N ALA A 584 23.31 -13.69 -16.16
CA ALA A 584 21.98 -13.12 -16.36
C ALA A 584 20.91 -13.77 -15.46
N TRP A 585 19.86 -13.02 -15.13
CA TRP A 585 18.68 -13.53 -14.43
C TRP A 585 17.94 -14.59 -15.26
N ARG A 586 17.52 -15.68 -14.63
CA ARG A 586 16.75 -16.78 -15.23
C ARG A 586 15.59 -17.16 -14.30
N PRO A 587 14.40 -17.46 -14.82
CA PRO A 587 13.32 -18.03 -14.01
C PRO A 587 13.73 -19.37 -13.39
N CYS A 588 13.39 -19.55 -12.12
CA CYS A 588 13.44 -20.86 -11.49
C CYS A 588 12.31 -21.73 -12.07
N ALA A 589 12.57 -23.02 -12.34
CA ALA A 589 11.56 -23.88 -12.93
C ALA A 589 10.39 -24.15 -11.96
N GLY A 590 9.17 -24.18 -12.52
CA GLY A 590 7.91 -24.43 -11.81
C GLY A 590 7.24 -23.15 -11.29
N LYS A 591 5.93 -23.02 -11.56
CA LYS A 591 5.09 -21.98 -10.94
C LYS A 591 4.86 -22.36 -9.47
N LEU A 592 5.13 -21.44 -8.53
CA LEU A 592 4.97 -21.71 -7.10
C LEU A 592 3.51 -21.81 -6.63
N GLY A 593 2.57 -21.31 -7.43
CA GLY A 593 1.16 -21.21 -7.06
C GLY A 593 0.94 -20.06 -6.07
N GLY A 594 0.13 -20.32 -5.04
CA GLY A 594 -0.31 -19.33 -4.04
C GLY A 594 -1.69 -18.76 -4.37
N GLN A 595 -2.38 -18.20 -3.37
CA GLN A 595 -3.78 -17.73 -3.55
C GLN A 595 -3.88 -16.36 -4.26
N GLY A 596 -2.75 -15.72 -4.55
CA GLY A 596 -2.66 -14.37 -5.13
C GLY A 596 -2.13 -13.36 -4.10
N GLY A 597 -2.79 -12.20 -4.00
CA GLY A 597 -2.36 -11.08 -3.17
C GLY A 597 -1.57 -10.03 -3.96
N PHE A 598 -1.02 -9.03 -3.25
CA PHE A 598 -0.19 -7.95 -3.78
C PHE A 598 0.86 -7.50 -2.75
N GLY A 599 1.77 -6.58 -3.13
CA GLY A 599 2.83 -6.06 -2.27
C GLY A 599 4.12 -6.89 -2.27
N VAL A 600 5.06 -6.59 -1.37
CA VAL A 600 6.37 -7.25 -1.32
C VAL A 600 6.33 -8.72 -0.87
N VAL A 601 7.37 -9.49 -1.20
CA VAL A 601 7.51 -10.91 -0.87
C VAL A 601 8.87 -11.16 -0.22
N ALA A 602 8.88 -11.57 1.05
CA ALA A 602 10.10 -11.91 1.77
C ALA A 602 10.71 -13.19 1.22
N ILE A 603 12.04 -13.30 1.24
CA ILE A 603 12.82 -14.42 0.71
C ILE A 603 13.96 -14.78 1.67
N GLN A 604 14.11 -16.07 1.98
CA GLN A 604 15.15 -16.59 2.86
C GLN A 604 15.65 -17.95 2.36
N PRO A 605 16.85 -18.02 1.73
CA PRO A 605 17.51 -19.29 1.44
C PRO A 605 17.81 -20.06 2.74
N HIS A 606 17.57 -21.37 2.74
CA HIS A 606 17.84 -22.24 3.88
C HIS A 606 17.87 -23.72 3.46
N GLY A 607 18.84 -24.49 3.98
CA GLY A 607 18.88 -25.95 3.81
C GLY A 607 18.95 -26.44 2.35
N GLY A 608 19.57 -25.68 1.45
CA GLY A 608 19.62 -25.98 0.00
C GLY A 608 18.37 -25.55 -0.79
N GLY A 609 17.29 -25.19 -0.09
CA GLY A 609 16.07 -24.63 -0.67
C GLY A 609 15.90 -23.13 -0.37
N VAL A 610 14.68 -22.65 -0.59
CA VAL A 610 14.28 -21.26 -0.30
C VAL A 610 12.91 -21.23 0.37
N PHE A 611 12.77 -20.38 1.39
CA PHE A 611 11.48 -19.96 1.94
C PHE A 611 11.08 -18.62 1.34
N LEU A 612 9.79 -18.48 1.06
CA LEU A 612 9.16 -17.24 0.64
C LEU A 612 7.98 -16.96 1.56
N ALA A 613 7.75 -15.70 1.92
CA ALA A 613 6.57 -15.30 2.66
C ALA A 613 5.92 -14.10 1.99
N GLN A 614 4.64 -14.22 1.68
CA GLN A 614 3.85 -13.19 1.01
C GLN A 614 2.59 -12.85 1.81
N ARG A 615 1.98 -11.71 1.48
CA ARG A 615 0.55 -11.52 1.70
C ARG A 615 -0.22 -12.29 0.62
N GLY A 616 -1.06 -13.24 1.01
CA GLY A 616 -1.96 -13.96 0.12
C GLY A 616 -3.24 -13.20 -0.21
N ARG A 617 -4.18 -13.87 -0.88
CA ARG A 617 -5.59 -13.43 -0.97
C ARG A 617 -6.26 -13.61 0.39
N ARG A 618 -7.31 -12.83 0.71
CA ARG A 618 -7.90 -12.74 2.07
C ARG A 618 -6.96 -12.09 3.10
N GLY A 619 -5.85 -11.50 2.64
CA GLY A 619 -4.87 -10.78 3.46
C GLY A 619 -4.07 -11.62 4.44
N VAL A 620 -4.19 -12.95 4.42
CA VAL A 620 -3.42 -13.83 5.31
C VAL A 620 -1.95 -13.85 4.92
N VAL A 621 -1.06 -14.04 5.90
CA VAL A 621 0.34 -14.39 5.62
C VAL A 621 0.38 -15.80 5.08
N GLU A 622 1.10 -15.97 3.97
CA GLU A 622 1.33 -17.26 3.34
C GLU A 622 2.84 -17.50 3.25
N VAL A 623 3.32 -18.58 3.86
CA VAL A 623 4.72 -19.02 3.76
C VAL A 623 4.79 -20.26 2.86
N VAL A 624 5.73 -20.28 1.91
CA VAL A 624 6.01 -21.45 1.06
C VAL A 624 7.49 -21.82 1.09
N TRP A 625 7.77 -23.12 1.14
CA TRP A 625 9.09 -23.68 0.92
C TRP A 625 9.22 -24.26 -0.48
N GLN A 626 10.39 -24.09 -1.09
CA GLN A 626 10.80 -24.80 -2.31
C GLN A 626 12.14 -25.50 -2.05
N ALA A 627 12.13 -26.84 -2.08
CA ALA A 627 13.27 -27.70 -1.74
C ALA A 627 14.53 -27.48 -2.60
N GLN A 628 14.35 -27.09 -3.86
CA GLN A 628 15.44 -26.82 -4.80
C GLN A 628 15.08 -25.62 -5.68
N VAL A 629 15.91 -24.58 -5.60
CA VAL A 629 15.78 -23.40 -6.45
C VAL A 629 16.09 -23.80 -7.90
N GLY A 630 15.08 -23.78 -8.76
CA GLY A 630 15.26 -24.04 -10.19
C GLY A 630 14.81 -25.40 -10.71
N THR A 631 14.27 -26.30 -9.88
CA THR A 631 13.69 -27.58 -10.35
C THR A 631 12.16 -27.60 -10.21
N ALA A 632 11.47 -28.09 -11.24
CA ALA A 632 10.01 -28.00 -11.35
C ALA A 632 9.24 -28.89 -10.36
N GLY A 633 9.89 -29.95 -9.84
CA GLY A 633 9.30 -30.99 -9.00
C GLY A 633 9.64 -30.91 -7.51
N GLY A 634 10.17 -29.79 -7.01
CA GLY A 634 10.40 -29.63 -5.57
C GLY A 634 9.09 -29.64 -4.77
N VAL A 635 9.09 -30.26 -3.59
CA VAL A 635 7.95 -30.23 -2.66
C VAL A 635 7.59 -28.78 -2.35
N ARG A 636 6.34 -28.39 -2.60
CA ARG A 636 5.77 -27.09 -2.24
C ARG A 636 4.77 -27.30 -1.12
N ARG A 637 4.77 -26.40 -0.13
CA ARG A 637 3.77 -26.39 0.91
C ARG A 637 3.44 -24.97 1.32
N TRP A 638 2.19 -24.58 1.12
CA TRP A 638 1.65 -23.31 1.58
C TRP A 638 1.22 -23.44 3.04
N LEU A 639 1.70 -22.52 3.88
CA LEU A 639 1.45 -22.48 5.31
C LEU A 639 0.77 -21.16 5.66
N GLY A 640 -0.46 -21.27 6.16
CA GLY A 640 -1.26 -20.13 6.57
C GLY A 640 -0.75 -19.44 7.83
N GLY A 641 -1.18 -18.20 8.00
CA GLY A 641 -0.93 -17.39 9.17
C GLY A 641 -2.04 -16.38 9.45
N PRO A 642 -1.80 -15.46 10.40
CA PRO A 642 -2.75 -14.41 10.73
C PRO A 642 -3.01 -13.48 9.53
N GLY A 643 -4.17 -12.86 9.52
CA GLY A 643 -4.63 -11.94 8.47
C GLY A 643 -5.83 -11.12 8.96
N PRO A 644 -6.03 -9.89 8.45
CA PRO A 644 -5.34 -9.31 7.30
C PRO A 644 -4.05 -8.56 7.69
N ILE A 645 -2.96 -8.87 6.99
CA ILE A 645 -1.60 -8.39 7.24
C ILE A 645 -0.99 -7.86 5.95
N LEU A 646 -0.11 -6.85 6.04
CA LEU A 646 0.51 -6.21 4.87
C LEU A 646 2.00 -6.55 4.65
N ARG A 647 2.71 -7.03 5.67
CA ARG A 647 4.19 -7.02 5.71
C ARG A 647 4.74 -8.32 6.29
N PRO A 648 5.08 -9.31 5.47
CA PRO A 648 5.82 -10.49 5.90
C PRO A 648 7.32 -10.18 6.04
N SER A 649 8.00 -10.90 6.93
CA SER A 649 9.47 -10.98 6.98
C SER A 649 9.91 -12.42 7.26
N LEU A 650 11.12 -12.76 6.80
CA LEU A 650 11.77 -14.03 7.05
C LEU A 650 13.20 -13.78 7.51
N THR A 651 13.68 -14.57 8.48
CA THR A 651 15.09 -14.63 8.85
C THR A 651 15.46 -16.00 9.41
N VAL A 652 16.71 -16.16 9.86
CA VAL A 652 17.18 -17.34 10.60
C VAL A 652 17.58 -16.95 12.02
N ASP A 653 17.12 -17.69 13.03
CA ASP A 653 17.45 -17.43 14.44
C ASP A 653 18.81 -18.02 14.87
N ALA A 654 19.20 -17.74 16.11
CA ALA A 654 20.47 -18.21 16.69
C ALA A 654 20.64 -19.74 16.75
N HIS A 655 19.55 -20.51 16.58
CA HIS A 655 19.57 -21.97 16.51
C HIS A 655 19.47 -22.50 15.06
N GLY A 656 19.62 -21.63 14.06
CA GLY A 656 19.56 -22.02 12.66
C GLY A 656 18.14 -22.29 12.13
N ARG A 657 17.09 -21.93 12.87
CA ARG A 657 15.70 -22.16 12.45
C ARG A 657 15.16 -20.96 11.67
N VAL A 658 14.34 -21.22 10.64
CA VAL A 658 13.69 -20.14 9.90
C VAL A 658 12.55 -19.57 10.75
N VAL A 659 12.51 -18.24 10.85
CA VAL A 659 11.47 -17.49 11.55
C VAL A 659 10.70 -16.67 10.52
N ALA A 660 9.40 -16.92 10.43
CA ALA A 660 8.46 -16.05 9.72
C ALA A 660 7.89 -15.04 10.71
N ALA A 661 7.77 -13.78 10.30
CA ALA A 661 7.19 -12.73 11.12
C ALA A 661 6.26 -11.82 10.32
N ALA A 662 5.34 -11.18 11.04
CA ALA A 662 4.37 -10.24 10.50
C ALA A 662 3.88 -9.24 11.55
N ILE A 663 3.34 -8.10 11.11
CA ILE A 663 2.67 -7.13 11.98
C ILE A 663 1.16 -7.17 11.72
N GLY A 664 0.38 -7.39 12.77
CA GLY A 664 -1.08 -7.45 12.73
C GLY A 664 -1.75 -6.09 12.55
N PRO A 665 -3.05 -6.04 12.21
CA PRO A 665 -3.82 -4.80 12.12
C PRO A 665 -4.05 -4.11 13.47
N GLU A 666 -3.78 -4.78 14.59
CA GLU A 666 -3.75 -4.25 15.96
C GLU A 666 -2.35 -3.78 16.41
N GLY A 667 -1.35 -3.81 15.51
CA GLY A 667 0.02 -3.40 15.79
C GLY A 667 0.88 -4.46 16.50
N ALA A 668 0.34 -5.63 16.83
CA ALA A 668 1.09 -6.72 17.46
C ALA A 668 2.06 -7.42 16.49
N LEU A 669 3.21 -7.87 17.01
CA LEU A 669 4.15 -8.73 16.31
C LEU A 669 3.67 -10.18 16.35
N TYR A 670 3.52 -10.81 15.19
CA TYR A 670 3.29 -12.23 15.04
C TYR A 670 4.57 -12.91 14.56
N THR A 671 4.95 -14.04 15.18
CA THR A 671 6.06 -14.87 14.71
C THR A 671 5.69 -16.36 14.68
N ALA A 672 6.26 -17.10 13.74
CA ALA A 672 6.20 -18.56 13.68
C ALA A 672 7.58 -19.13 13.31
N ARG A 673 7.82 -20.38 13.69
CA ARG A 673 9.10 -21.08 13.43
C ARG A 673 8.94 -22.31 12.56
N ILE A 674 9.99 -22.56 11.79
CA ILE A 674 10.19 -23.76 10.99
C ILE A 674 11.54 -24.36 11.40
N ASN A 675 11.50 -25.60 11.90
CA ASN A 675 12.71 -26.30 12.32
C ASN A 675 13.52 -26.74 11.09
N ALA A 676 14.84 -26.80 11.24
CA ALA A 676 15.70 -27.31 10.16
C ALA A 676 15.34 -28.77 9.85
N GLY A 677 15.12 -29.08 8.57
CA GLY A 677 14.82 -30.44 8.08
C GLY A 677 13.34 -30.88 8.16
N ASP A 678 12.45 -30.12 8.80
CA ASP A 678 11.01 -30.43 8.86
C ASP A 678 10.17 -29.23 8.41
N VAL A 679 9.47 -29.38 7.28
CA VAL A 679 8.47 -28.40 6.81
C VAL A 679 7.11 -28.82 7.36
N PRO A 680 6.64 -28.19 8.45
CA PRO A 680 5.53 -28.69 9.24
C PRO A 680 4.23 -28.68 8.45
N ARG A 681 3.20 -29.38 8.93
CA ARG A 681 1.88 -29.36 8.28
C ARG A 681 1.16 -28.02 8.39
N THR A 682 1.47 -27.27 9.44
CA THR A 682 0.88 -25.97 9.81
C THR A 682 1.94 -25.11 10.50
N LEU A 683 1.80 -23.79 10.46
CA LEU A 683 2.60 -22.89 11.29
C LEU A 683 1.86 -22.55 12.58
N THR A 684 2.53 -22.71 13.71
CA THR A 684 2.06 -22.20 15.00
C THR A 684 2.57 -20.78 15.18
N TRP A 685 1.65 -19.81 15.17
CA TRP A 685 1.96 -18.39 15.33
C TRP A 685 1.81 -17.94 16.79
N GLN A 686 2.71 -17.07 17.23
CA GLN A 686 2.72 -16.44 18.55
C GLN A 686 2.66 -14.92 18.39
N SER A 687 1.71 -14.28 19.07
CA SER A 687 1.53 -12.82 19.08
C SER A 687 2.23 -12.17 20.29
N THR A 688 2.87 -11.03 20.08
CA THR A 688 3.46 -10.18 21.13
C THR A 688 2.97 -8.74 20.95
N ALA A 689 2.34 -8.21 21.99
CA ALA A 689 1.74 -6.87 21.98
C ALA A 689 2.79 -5.73 22.00
N LEU A 690 2.32 -4.49 21.93
CA LEU A 690 3.08 -3.30 22.36
C LEU A 690 3.22 -3.28 23.89
N ALA A 691 4.17 -2.46 24.38
CA ALA A 691 4.41 -2.22 25.81
C ALA A 691 3.39 -1.26 26.43
#